data_AF-A0A5P1UYN6-F1
#
_entry.id   AF-A0A5P1UYN6-F1
#
_cell.length_a   1.000
_cell.length_b   1.000
_cell.length_c   1.000
_cell.angle_alpha   90.00
_cell.angle_beta   90.00
_cell.angle_gamma   90.00
#
_symmetry.space_group_name_H-M   'P 1'
#
loop_
_entity.id
_entity.type
_entity.pdbx_description
1 polymer ?
#
loop_
_entity_poly.entity_id
_entity_poly.type
_entity_poly.pdbx_seq_one_letter_code
_entity_poly.pdbx_strand_id
1 'polypeptide(L)'
;MGGNMNKDILLHGDVYACLDYLDDDSIAVAITSPPYWKQRDYKFEGQIGQEKTPEEYIGKLVKIFNKLRQKLREDGIFFLNIGDKYLNQYGKSHLLQIPYRLAYHMVKDGWYLEDIIIWYKPNHMPSSAKDRFTNTYEPVLVLAKSRNNIYQNKRPKVVEIPLQQTSWKHTAVYPEKLVWEILKRVELKDEDLILDPFAGTGTTAVVVNKIRDNLYCKKIYSVMIEKGDEFVDIIKERTKIKKVIRVKDVNYEYQPVIDVGLPKDVSPNPILKDKRGEVYIAQDQTEFLSALKGITLDEFKKFHREDALYFFGVKKWDLSSLYYAYTIYQYGYVLRNMLIVSDENSWYPIFMFARDSTRVAYKFYLDRIRIKPKTKEKRKWQEEFIGMKVKDISGKESIEGYVVKVLEKYDDGFPKVVVVQWNGKASIEFVIHPEKEEFLMEGLKFFCPKCYSELTEPYDPIGDNQCLTCGQQLWINLETIPIIQEPKEISEIAKELENNEYHIGQILNIKDLKRKKVSSSSKFLLLERINWGASPGARKLMLGEYFTKMRLYRIDQPFVAQYLTLLRKSKNMSIQDVINKLPKEYYHTASHWFRKDFGGSIPIPQDVELIKAIFDVQNGLLRILKRTALKFQTVKTSIKGKNPGDYIKNGDYIKNDDDLIKFLKLLYIPSNEYITIVAQMEKSKSEEVLKKNRFIIEELTNEGKE
;
A
#
# COMPACT_ATOMS: atom_id res chain seq x y z
N MET A 1 4.11 -52.55 -6.50
CA MET A 1 2.65 -52.85 -6.60
C MET A 1 2.07 -51.90 -7.63
N GLY A 2 2.09 -52.26 -8.92
CA GLY A 2 1.60 -51.41 -10.01
C GLY A 2 0.09 -51.58 -10.20
N GLY A 3 -0.70 -50.73 -9.54
CA GLY A 3 -2.15 -50.68 -9.72
C GLY A 3 -2.52 -49.55 -10.68
N ASN A 4 -3.15 -49.90 -11.79
CA ASN A 4 -3.66 -49.01 -12.85
C ASN A 4 -4.13 -47.62 -12.29
N MET A 5 -3.39 -46.55 -12.62
CA MET A 5 -3.58 -45.19 -12.08
C MET A 5 -4.62 -44.34 -12.85
N ASN A 6 -5.41 -44.95 -13.74
CA ASN A 6 -6.47 -44.27 -14.52
C ASN A 6 -7.73 -43.92 -13.71
N LYS A 7 -7.57 -43.44 -12.47
CA LYS A 7 -8.64 -43.01 -11.56
C LYS A 7 -8.15 -41.90 -10.66
N ASP A 8 -9.05 -41.05 -10.17
CA ASP A 8 -8.69 -40.06 -9.16
C ASP A 8 -8.30 -40.72 -7.83
N ILE A 9 -7.25 -40.20 -7.20
CA ILE A 9 -6.68 -40.72 -5.96
C ILE A 9 -6.50 -39.59 -4.96
N LEU A 10 -6.83 -39.86 -3.69
CA LEU A 10 -6.47 -39.02 -2.55
C LEU A 10 -5.50 -39.79 -1.64
N LEU A 11 -4.28 -39.29 -1.50
CA LEU A 11 -3.30 -39.79 -0.54
C LEU A 11 -3.40 -38.96 0.73
N HIS A 12 -3.67 -39.63 1.84
CA HIS A 12 -3.81 -39.02 3.15
C HIS A 12 -2.56 -39.28 4.00
N GLY A 13 -1.72 -38.26 4.18
CA GLY A 13 -0.46 -38.33 4.93
C GLY A 13 0.49 -37.19 4.60
N ASP A 14 1.68 -37.19 5.20
CA ASP A 14 2.74 -36.24 4.88
C ASP A 14 3.13 -36.26 3.39
N VAL A 15 3.33 -35.08 2.81
CA VAL A 15 3.62 -34.90 1.39
C VAL A 15 4.86 -35.69 0.93
N TYR A 16 5.92 -35.73 1.74
CA TYR A 16 7.15 -36.41 1.37
C TYR A 16 6.96 -37.94 1.36
N ALA A 17 6.17 -38.47 2.29
CA ALA A 17 5.82 -39.89 2.33
C ALA A 17 4.89 -40.27 1.18
N CYS A 18 3.85 -39.46 0.93
CA CYS A 18 2.88 -39.71 -0.12
C CYS A 18 3.51 -39.71 -1.52
N LEU A 19 4.53 -38.88 -1.77
CA LEU A 19 5.26 -38.89 -3.04
C LEU A 19 5.94 -40.25 -3.31
N ASP A 20 6.39 -41.02 -2.30
CA ASP A 20 6.96 -42.37 -2.51
C ASP A 20 5.94 -43.38 -3.01
N TYR A 21 4.65 -43.12 -2.81
CA TYR A 21 3.58 -43.98 -3.29
C TYR A 21 3.33 -43.83 -4.80
N LEU A 22 3.87 -42.77 -5.41
CA LEU A 22 3.74 -42.50 -6.84
C LEU A 22 4.92 -43.10 -7.60
N ASP A 23 4.63 -43.68 -8.76
CA ASP A 23 5.67 -44.12 -9.69
C ASP A 23 6.48 -42.91 -10.18
N ASP A 24 7.78 -43.09 -10.38
CA ASP A 24 8.62 -42.08 -11.04
C ASP A 24 8.12 -41.86 -12.48
N ASP A 25 8.37 -40.67 -13.02
CA ASP A 25 8.00 -40.33 -14.41
C ASP A 25 6.50 -40.52 -14.75
N SER A 26 5.60 -40.41 -13.77
CA SER A 26 4.17 -40.67 -13.96
C SER A 26 3.29 -39.41 -14.03
N ILE A 27 3.75 -38.30 -13.45
CA ILE A 27 2.96 -37.08 -13.30
C ILE A 27 3.20 -36.13 -14.49
N ALA A 28 2.14 -35.77 -15.20
CA ALA A 28 2.21 -34.83 -16.32
C ALA A 28 2.28 -33.38 -15.83
N VAL A 29 1.42 -33.03 -14.88
CA VAL A 29 1.35 -31.68 -14.32
C VAL A 29 1.22 -31.74 -12.81
N ALA A 30 2.03 -30.95 -12.11
CA ALA A 30 1.80 -30.63 -10.70
C ALA A 30 1.31 -29.18 -10.57
N ILE A 31 0.29 -28.93 -9.75
CA ILE A 31 -0.25 -27.59 -9.47
C ILE A 31 -0.42 -27.48 -7.97
N THR A 32 0.16 -26.47 -7.32
CA THR A 32 0.05 -26.37 -5.87
C THR A 32 0.26 -24.98 -5.30
N SER A 33 -0.11 -24.84 -4.03
CA SER A 33 0.21 -23.71 -3.18
C SER A 33 0.56 -24.22 -1.78
N PRO A 34 1.85 -24.33 -1.41
CA PRO A 34 2.23 -24.85 -0.12
C PRO A 34 1.80 -23.91 1.03
N PRO A 35 1.77 -24.38 2.28
CA PRO A 35 1.64 -23.52 3.45
C PRO A 35 2.67 -22.39 3.47
N TYR A 36 2.24 -21.12 3.41
CA TYR A 36 3.17 -19.99 3.42
C TYR A 36 3.82 -19.78 4.79
N TRP A 37 5.10 -19.42 4.77
CA TRP A 37 5.90 -19.20 5.98
C TRP A 37 5.25 -18.19 6.95
N LYS A 38 5.02 -18.65 8.18
CA LYS A 38 4.38 -17.93 9.30
C LYS A 38 3.05 -17.26 8.93
N GLN A 39 2.31 -17.82 7.98
CA GLN A 39 1.03 -17.27 7.55
C GLN A 39 -0.16 -17.86 8.32
N ARG A 40 -0.15 -19.18 8.55
CA ARG A 40 -1.20 -19.91 9.29
C ARG A 40 -0.57 -21.03 10.12
N ASP A 41 -1.21 -21.31 11.25
CA ASP A 41 -0.92 -22.47 12.08
C ASP A 41 -2.09 -23.45 11.97
N TYR A 42 -1.81 -24.63 11.41
CA TYR A 42 -2.76 -25.73 11.22
C TYR A 42 -2.82 -26.68 12.43
N LYS A 43 -2.11 -26.35 13.52
CA LYS A 43 -2.21 -26.99 14.84
C LYS A 43 -1.85 -28.48 14.88
N PHE A 44 -0.92 -28.93 14.04
CA PHE A 44 -0.35 -30.27 14.11
C PHE A 44 1.18 -30.24 14.01
N GLU A 45 1.81 -31.27 14.57
CA GLU A 45 3.27 -31.39 14.63
C GLU A 45 3.88 -31.68 13.26
N GLY A 46 5.03 -31.06 12.97
CA GLY A 46 5.76 -31.24 11.71
C GLY A 46 5.18 -30.48 10.50
N GLN A 47 4.12 -29.68 10.70
CA GLN A 47 3.54 -28.84 9.64
C GLN A 47 4.59 -27.96 8.94
N ILE A 48 4.41 -27.77 7.64
CA ILE A 48 5.23 -26.86 6.83
C ILE A 48 4.71 -25.44 7.00
N GLY A 49 5.63 -24.46 6.94
CA GLY A 49 5.31 -23.04 7.08
C GLY A 49 5.49 -22.51 8.50
N GLN A 50 5.98 -23.33 9.45
CA GLN A 50 6.26 -22.92 10.83
C GLN A 50 7.74 -23.01 11.23
N GLU A 51 8.63 -23.27 10.27
CA GLU A 51 10.08 -23.29 10.43
C GLU A 51 10.59 -21.98 11.06
N LYS A 52 11.73 -22.04 11.78
CA LYS A 52 12.22 -20.92 12.58
C LYS A 52 12.69 -19.77 11.69
N THR A 53 13.31 -20.10 10.57
CA THR A 53 13.83 -19.11 9.62
C THR A 53 13.25 -19.33 8.21
N PRO A 54 13.24 -18.29 7.36
CA PRO A 54 12.90 -18.45 5.94
C PRO A 54 13.81 -19.45 5.22
N GLU A 55 15.09 -19.54 5.60
CA GLU A 55 16.08 -20.43 4.98
C GLU A 55 15.75 -21.90 5.26
N GLU A 56 15.33 -22.22 6.51
CA GLU A 56 14.84 -23.55 6.87
C GLU A 56 13.58 -23.91 6.07
N TYR A 57 12.62 -22.98 5.96
CA TYR A 57 11.39 -23.18 5.20
C TYR A 57 11.66 -23.44 3.71
N ILE A 58 12.50 -22.62 3.07
CA ILE A 58 12.88 -22.79 1.67
C ILE A 58 13.60 -24.12 1.49
N GLY A 59 14.54 -24.46 2.38
CA GLY A 59 15.29 -25.72 2.32
C GLY A 59 14.38 -26.96 2.39
N LYS A 60 13.37 -26.92 3.26
CA LYS A 60 12.36 -27.99 3.35
C LYS A 60 11.53 -28.11 2.08
N LEU A 61 11.10 -27.00 1.48
CA LEU A 61 10.38 -27.01 0.21
C LEU A 61 11.24 -27.51 -0.94
N VAL A 62 12.52 -27.10 -1.03
CA VAL A 62 13.47 -27.62 -2.02
C VAL A 62 13.58 -29.15 -1.90
N LYS A 63 13.72 -29.68 -0.67
CA LYS A 63 13.78 -31.13 -0.43
C LYS A 63 12.54 -31.87 -0.95
N ILE A 64 11.34 -31.34 -0.67
CA ILE A 64 10.06 -31.90 -1.11
C ILE A 64 9.93 -31.82 -2.62
N PHE A 65 10.24 -30.67 -3.21
CA PHE A 65 10.09 -30.48 -4.65
C PHE A 65 11.13 -31.24 -5.45
N ASN A 66 12.35 -31.45 -4.96
CA ASN A 66 13.29 -32.36 -5.60
C ASN A 66 12.74 -33.79 -5.69
N LYS A 67 11.98 -34.24 -4.69
CA LYS A 67 11.26 -35.51 -4.75
C LYS A 67 10.11 -35.47 -5.75
N LEU A 68 9.32 -34.38 -5.76
CA LEU A 68 8.29 -34.17 -6.77
C LEU A 68 8.86 -34.22 -8.20
N ARG A 69 10.04 -33.65 -8.44
CA ARG A 69 10.71 -33.67 -9.75
C ARG A 69 10.96 -35.08 -10.26
N GLN A 70 11.24 -36.05 -9.37
CA GLN A 70 11.41 -37.45 -9.75
C GLN A 70 10.10 -38.07 -10.25
N LYS A 71 8.97 -37.63 -9.67
CA LYS A 71 7.62 -38.10 -10.02
C LYS A 71 7.07 -37.46 -11.29
N LEU A 72 7.55 -36.27 -11.66
CA LEU A 72 7.22 -35.67 -12.94
C LEU A 72 7.80 -36.51 -14.07
N ARG A 73 6.99 -36.68 -15.13
CA ARG A 73 7.45 -37.10 -16.46
C ARG A 73 8.59 -36.20 -16.94
N GLU A 74 9.39 -36.72 -17.86
CA GLU A 74 10.46 -35.96 -18.51
C GLU A 74 9.98 -34.66 -19.18
N ASP A 75 8.77 -34.67 -19.75
CA ASP A 75 8.10 -33.51 -20.36
C ASP A 75 7.13 -32.78 -19.40
N GLY A 76 7.11 -33.15 -18.12
CA GLY A 76 6.15 -32.67 -17.12
C GLY A 76 6.43 -31.28 -16.59
N ILE A 77 5.37 -30.61 -16.12
CA ILE A 77 5.38 -29.21 -15.64
C ILE A 77 4.90 -29.10 -14.20
N PHE A 78 5.50 -28.20 -13.44
CA PHE A 78 5.10 -27.83 -12.09
C PHE A 78 4.74 -26.35 -11.99
N PHE A 79 3.48 -26.06 -11.63
CA PHE A 79 2.98 -24.74 -11.31
C PHE A 79 2.93 -24.54 -9.79
N LEU A 80 3.75 -23.63 -9.29
CA LEU A 80 3.88 -23.35 -7.86
C LEU A 80 3.41 -21.92 -7.55
N ASN A 81 2.22 -21.79 -6.96
CA ASN A 81 1.74 -20.52 -6.42
C ASN A 81 2.29 -20.30 -5.02
N ILE A 82 3.11 -19.26 -4.82
CA ILE A 82 3.66 -18.96 -3.51
C ILE A 82 3.75 -17.44 -3.32
N GLY A 83 3.10 -16.95 -2.26
CA GLY A 83 3.12 -15.54 -1.89
C GLY A 83 4.36 -15.18 -1.08
N ASP A 84 4.79 -13.92 -1.22
CA ASP A 84 5.92 -13.41 -0.45
C ASP A 84 5.50 -12.95 0.96
N LYS A 85 6.49 -12.78 1.83
CA LYS A 85 6.30 -12.43 3.23
C LYS A 85 7.27 -11.32 3.65
N TYR A 86 6.81 -10.52 4.60
CA TYR A 86 7.65 -9.56 5.29
C TYR A 86 8.13 -10.18 6.59
N LEU A 87 9.42 -10.01 6.91
CA LEU A 87 10.06 -10.58 8.10
C LEU A 87 9.28 -10.29 9.40
N ASN A 88 8.81 -9.05 9.55
CA ASN A 88 8.01 -8.57 10.66
C ASN A 88 6.66 -8.03 10.17
N GLN A 89 5.63 -8.14 11.01
CA GLN A 89 4.29 -7.62 10.69
C GLN A 89 4.23 -6.08 10.67
N TYR A 90 5.03 -5.43 11.51
CA TYR A 90 5.02 -3.98 11.74
C TYR A 90 6.39 -3.36 11.51
N GLY A 91 6.40 -2.05 11.23
CA GLY A 91 7.61 -1.23 11.12
C GLY A 91 8.42 -1.45 9.84
N LYS A 92 9.73 -1.15 9.93
CA LYS A 92 10.67 -1.22 8.81
C LYS A 92 11.04 -2.66 8.40
N SER A 93 10.06 -3.56 8.29
CA SER A 93 10.26 -4.93 7.83
C SER A 93 10.76 -5.03 6.39
N HIS A 94 11.70 -5.93 6.19
CA HIS A 94 12.17 -6.37 4.88
C HIS A 94 11.19 -7.34 4.20
N LEU A 95 11.02 -7.20 2.88
CA LEU A 95 10.35 -8.15 2.01
C LEU A 95 11.34 -9.29 1.65
N LEU A 96 10.95 -10.54 1.89
CA LEU A 96 11.87 -11.68 1.93
C LEU A 96 12.17 -12.32 0.57
N GLN A 97 11.42 -12.00 -0.48
CA GLN A 97 11.53 -12.62 -1.81
C GLN A 97 11.52 -14.15 -1.77
N ILE A 98 10.71 -14.73 -0.89
CA ILE A 98 10.60 -16.19 -0.72
C ILE A 98 10.35 -16.92 -2.06
N PRO A 99 9.43 -16.46 -2.94
CA PRO A 99 9.18 -17.14 -4.22
C PRO A 99 10.43 -17.26 -5.09
N TYR A 100 11.20 -16.17 -5.21
CA TYR A 100 12.34 -16.11 -6.12
C TYR A 100 13.60 -16.73 -5.52
N ARG A 101 13.76 -16.68 -4.19
CA ARG A 101 14.78 -17.46 -3.48
C ARG A 101 14.54 -18.95 -3.63
N LEU A 102 13.30 -19.39 -3.47
CA LEU A 102 12.92 -20.79 -3.68
C LEU A 102 13.20 -21.22 -5.13
N ALA A 103 12.75 -20.43 -6.12
CA ALA A 103 13.03 -20.71 -7.53
C ALA A 103 14.54 -20.79 -7.81
N TYR A 104 15.35 -19.88 -7.25
CA TYR A 104 16.81 -19.86 -7.42
C TYR A 104 17.46 -21.16 -6.93
N HIS A 105 17.10 -21.61 -5.72
CA HIS A 105 17.65 -22.86 -5.17
C HIS A 105 17.11 -24.11 -5.89
N MET A 106 15.86 -24.10 -6.36
CA MET A 106 15.33 -25.18 -7.18
C MET A 106 16.05 -25.28 -8.54
N VAL A 107 16.31 -24.15 -9.20
CA VAL A 107 17.05 -24.14 -10.48
C VAL A 107 18.48 -24.66 -10.29
N LYS A 108 19.13 -24.31 -9.18
CA LYS A 108 20.44 -24.86 -8.81
C LYS A 108 20.42 -26.39 -8.65
N ASP A 109 19.29 -26.95 -8.23
CA ASP A 109 19.07 -28.40 -8.07
C ASP A 109 18.54 -29.09 -9.35
N GLY A 110 18.64 -28.40 -10.50
CA GLY A 110 18.38 -28.97 -11.83
C GLY A 110 16.95 -28.79 -12.33
N TRP A 111 16.14 -27.94 -11.70
CA TRP A 111 14.88 -27.50 -12.29
C TRP A 111 15.12 -26.47 -13.41
N TYR A 112 14.24 -26.46 -14.42
CA TYR A 112 14.16 -25.38 -15.40
C TYR A 112 13.02 -24.45 -15.02
N LEU A 113 13.28 -23.15 -14.88
CA LEU A 113 12.24 -22.13 -14.70
C LEU A 113 11.81 -21.64 -16.08
N GLU A 114 10.65 -22.07 -16.55
CA GLU A 114 10.11 -21.76 -17.87
C GLU A 114 9.41 -20.39 -17.91
N ASP A 115 8.72 -20.03 -16.83
CA ASP A 115 7.99 -18.77 -16.75
C ASP A 115 7.67 -18.37 -15.31
N ILE A 116 7.27 -17.12 -15.13
CA ILE A 116 6.67 -16.62 -13.90
C ILE A 116 5.39 -15.87 -14.29
N ILE A 117 4.25 -16.47 -13.97
CA ILE A 117 2.94 -15.88 -14.21
C ILE A 117 2.58 -15.01 -13.01
N ILE A 118 2.15 -13.77 -13.26
CA ILE A 118 1.66 -12.89 -12.20
C ILE A 118 0.15 -13.02 -12.09
N TRP A 119 -0.32 -13.56 -10.97
CA TRP A 119 -1.73 -13.53 -10.61
C TRP A 119 -2.06 -12.23 -9.89
N TYR A 120 -2.71 -11.29 -10.59
CA TYR A 120 -3.21 -10.05 -10.03
C TYR A 120 -4.63 -10.21 -9.46
N LYS A 121 -4.85 -9.73 -8.23
CA LYS A 121 -6.09 -9.84 -7.44
C LYS A 121 -6.81 -8.47 -7.39
N PRO A 122 -7.75 -8.18 -8.31
CA PRO A 122 -8.43 -6.87 -8.36
C PRO A 122 -9.32 -6.59 -7.13
N ASN A 123 -9.78 -7.62 -6.42
CA ASN A 123 -10.58 -7.54 -5.20
C ASN A 123 -9.78 -7.82 -3.91
N HIS A 124 -8.48 -7.49 -3.91
CA HIS A 124 -7.64 -7.66 -2.72
C HIS A 124 -8.20 -6.89 -1.50
N MET A 125 -7.93 -7.44 -0.31
CA MET A 125 -8.27 -6.79 0.95
C MET A 125 -7.52 -5.46 1.09
N PRO A 126 -8.19 -4.37 1.48
CA PRO A 126 -7.52 -3.10 1.74
C PRO A 126 -6.42 -3.25 2.80
N SER A 127 -5.25 -2.66 2.55
CA SER A 127 -4.17 -2.60 3.54
C SER A 127 -4.19 -1.28 4.30
N SER A 128 -4.00 -1.36 5.62
CA SER A 128 -3.79 -0.20 6.49
C SER A 128 -2.33 0.29 6.51
N ALA A 129 -1.42 -0.43 5.85
CA ALA A 129 -0.02 -0.02 5.73
C ALA A 129 0.08 1.34 5.03
N LYS A 130 0.92 2.22 5.58
CA LYS A 130 1.16 3.57 5.07
C LYS A 130 2.58 3.77 4.56
N ASP A 131 3.44 2.78 4.79
CA ASP A 131 4.88 2.79 4.57
C ASP A 131 5.28 1.86 3.41
N ARG A 132 4.32 1.28 2.69
CA ARG A 132 4.54 0.39 1.55
C ARG A 132 3.29 0.34 0.67
N PHE A 133 3.43 -0.17 -0.55
CA PHE A 133 2.30 -0.51 -1.41
C PHE A 133 1.51 -1.70 -0.86
N THR A 134 0.23 -1.78 -1.23
CA THR A 134 -0.62 -2.91 -0.87
C THR A 134 -0.22 -4.14 -1.68
N ASN A 135 -0.09 -5.31 -1.05
CA ASN A 135 0.18 -6.54 -1.78
C ASN A 135 -1.07 -7.01 -2.54
N THR A 136 -1.01 -6.99 -3.86
CA THR A 136 -2.16 -7.24 -4.75
C THR A 136 -1.93 -8.33 -5.78
N TYR A 137 -0.71 -8.84 -5.92
CA TYR A 137 -0.42 -10.00 -6.77
C TYR A 137 0.18 -11.17 -6.00
N GLU A 138 0.26 -12.33 -6.65
CA GLU A 138 1.05 -13.50 -6.28
C GLU A 138 1.75 -14.07 -7.53
N PRO A 139 3.02 -14.49 -7.45
CA PRO A 139 3.68 -15.19 -8.53
C PRO A 139 3.31 -16.69 -8.54
N VAL A 140 3.05 -17.21 -9.74
CA VAL A 140 2.99 -18.64 -10.04
C VAL A 140 4.24 -18.98 -10.83
N LEU A 141 5.16 -19.70 -10.19
CA LEU A 141 6.39 -20.19 -10.81
C LEU A 141 6.05 -21.37 -11.71
N VAL A 142 6.53 -21.37 -12.95
CA VAL A 142 6.38 -22.46 -13.91
C VAL A 142 7.72 -23.16 -14.06
N LEU A 143 7.82 -24.35 -13.48
CA LEU A 143 9.04 -25.13 -13.40
C LEU A 143 8.89 -26.42 -14.21
N ALA A 144 9.96 -26.91 -14.82
CA ALA A 144 9.97 -28.12 -15.62
C ALA A 144 11.12 -29.04 -15.23
N LYS A 145 10.93 -30.34 -15.46
CA LYS A 145 11.98 -31.36 -15.30
C LYS A 145 13.04 -31.25 -16.41
N SER A 146 12.60 -30.93 -17.63
CA SER A 146 13.46 -30.71 -18.81
C SER A 146 12.96 -29.53 -19.65
N ARG A 147 13.80 -29.03 -20.57
CA ARG A 147 13.43 -27.97 -21.53
C ARG A 147 12.45 -28.45 -22.61
N ASN A 148 12.36 -29.76 -22.85
CA ASN A 148 11.42 -30.33 -23.80
C ASN A 148 10.18 -30.78 -23.06
N ASN A 149 9.23 -29.85 -22.89
CA ASN A 149 8.09 -30.03 -22.00
C ASN A 149 6.78 -29.59 -22.63
N ILE A 150 5.67 -29.93 -21.96
CA ILE A 150 4.31 -29.68 -22.46
C ILE A 150 3.80 -28.24 -22.25
N TYR A 151 4.63 -27.31 -21.74
CA TYR A 151 4.21 -25.92 -21.48
C TYR A 151 4.08 -25.11 -22.78
N GLN A 152 2.96 -24.42 -22.94
CA GLN A 152 2.64 -23.57 -24.08
C GLN A 152 2.74 -22.09 -23.70
N ASN A 153 3.91 -21.50 -23.95
CA ASN A 153 4.20 -20.09 -23.66
C ASN A 153 3.62 -19.12 -24.72
N LYS A 154 2.30 -19.19 -24.94
CA LYS A 154 1.59 -18.37 -25.94
C LYS A 154 0.59 -17.38 -25.32
N ARG A 155 0.37 -17.46 -24.01
CA ARG A 155 -0.63 -16.66 -23.28
C ARG A 155 0.04 -15.52 -22.51
N PRO A 156 -0.66 -14.40 -22.24
CA PRO A 156 -0.13 -13.29 -21.45
C PRO A 156 0.43 -13.77 -20.10
N LYS A 157 1.54 -13.18 -19.65
CA LYS A 157 2.19 -13.57 -18.38
C LYS A 157 1.52 -12.99 -17.14
N VAL A 158 0.49 -12.19 -17.31
CA VAL A 158 -0.33 -11.63 -16.23
C VAL A 158 -1.74 -12.18 -16.34
N VAL A 159 -2.29 -12.66 -15.23
CA VAL A 159 -3.69 -13.11 -15.13
C VAL A 159 -4.43 -12.28 -14.09
N GLU A 160 -5.50 -11.62 -14.53
CA GLU A 160 -6.37 -10.81 -13.66
C GLU A 160 -7.55 -11.68 -13.19
N ILE A 161 -7.44 -12.23 -11.99
CA ILE A 161 -8.42 -13.18 -11.44
C ILE A 161 -8.78 -12.75 -10.00
N PRO A 162 -10.06 -12.48 -9.68
CA PRO A 162 -10.45 -12.14 -8.33
C PRO A 162 -10.31 -13.34 -7.37
N LEU A 163 -10.07 -13.05 -6.10
CA LEU A 163 -10.18 -14.02 -5.02
C LEU A 163 -11.58 -14.65 -4.99
N GLN A 164 -11.62 -15.97 -4.79
CA GLN A 164 -12.85 -16.75 -4.68
C GLN A 164 -13.23 -16.87 -3.20
N GLN A 165 -14.49 -16.57 -2.87
CA GLN A 165 -15.01 -16.76 -1.51
C GLN A 165 -15.34 -18.23 -1.27
N THR A 166 -15.16 -18.68 -0.05
CA THR A 166 -15.45 -20.06 0.38
C THR A 166 -16.25 -20.07 1.68
N SER A 167 -17.10 -21.08 1.87
CA SER A 167 -17.87 -21.28 3.10
C SER A 167 -17.04 -21.87 4.24
N TRP A 168 -15.93 -22.54 3.91
CA TRP A 168 -15.06 -23.20 4.88
C TRP A 168 -14.14 -22.19 5.59
N LYS A 169 -14.02 -22.33 6.91
CA LYS A 169 -13.17 -21.46 7.74
C LYS A 169 -11.70 -21.85 7.59
N HIS A 170 -10.80 -20.88 7.76
CA HIS A 170 -9.34 -21.08 7.76
C HIS A 170 -8.71 -21.64 6.48
N THR A 171 -9.44 -21.68 5.36
CA THR A 171 -8.92 -22.21 4.09
C THR A 171 -8.18 -21.14 3.28
N ALA A 172 -6.98 -21.46 2.79
CA ALA A 172 -6.25 -20.65 1.80
C ALA A 172 -6.43 -21.28 0.41
N VAL A 173 -7.49 -20.88 -0.29
CA VAL A 173 -7.88 -21.51 -1.55
C VAL A 173 -7.54 -20.57 -2.71
N TYR A 174 -6.68 -21.01 -3.63
CA TYR A 174 -6.56 -20.32 -4.91
C TYR A 174 -7.81 -20.58 -5.78
N PRO A 175 -8.27 -19.61 -6.59
CA PRO A 175 -9.51 -19.73 -7.35
C PRO A 175 -9.48 -20.89 -8.36
N GLU A 176 -10.63 -21.54 -8.58
CA GLU A 176 -10.77 -22.55 -9.63
C GLU A 176 -10.43 -21.99 -11.02
N LYS A 177 -10.75 -20.72 -11.25
CA LYS A 177 -10.40 -20.00 -12.49
C LYS A 177 -8.89 -19.93 -12.73
N LEU A 178 -8.08 -19.83 -11.66
CA LEU A 178 -6.62 -19.82 -11.79
C LEU A 178 -6.11 -21.18 -12.28
N VAL A 179 -6.59 -22.29 -11.70
CA VAL A 179 -6.24 -23.65 -12.16
C VAL A 179 -6.66 -23.87 -13.61
N TRP A 180 -7.86 -23.42 -13.98
CA TRP A 180 -8.33 -23.46 -15.36
C TRP A 180 -7.39 -22.72 -16.32
N GLU A 181 -6.95 -21.51 -15.95
CA GLU A 181 -6.00 -20.76 -16.79
C GLU A 181 -4.61 -21.39 -16.84
N ILE A 182 -4.18 -22.07 -15.78
CA ILE A 182 -2.94 -22.86 -15.74
C ILE A 182 -3.03 -24.06 -16.67
N LEU A 183 -4.08 -24.88 -16.58
CA LEU A 183 -4.23 -26.09 -17.39
C LEU A 183 -4.42 -25.79 -18.89
N LYS A 184 -4.88 -24.59 -19.25
CA LYS A 184 -4.91 -24.12 -20.65
C LYS A 184 -3.53 -23.76 -21.23
N ARG A 185 -2.47 -23.78 -20.41
CA ARG A 185 -1.08 -23.52 -20.83
C ARG A 185 -0.27 -24.80 -21.01
N VAL A 186 -0.92 -25.96 -21.01
CA VAL A 186 -0.24 -27.24 -21.20
C VAL A 186 -0.95 -28.08 -22.26
N GLU A 187 -0.17 -28.87 -23.01
CA GLU A 187 -0.70 -29.82 -23.96
C GLU A 187 -1.06 -31.15 -23.28
N LEU A 188 -2.29 -31.26 -22.79
CA LEU A 188 -2.76 -32.47 -22.10
C LEU A 188 -3.12 -33.60 -23.07
N LYS A 189 -2.75 -34.82 -22.68
CA LYS A 189 -3.09 -36.09 -23.31
C LYS A 189 -4.10 -36.84 -22.45
N ASP A 190 -4.79 -37.80 -23.05
CA ASP A 190 -5.61 -38.72 -22.27
C ASP A 190 -4.71 -39.49 -21.30
N GLU A 191 -5.26 -39.81 -20.14
CA GLU A 191 -4.57 -40.50 -19.03
C GLU A 191 -3.51 -39.69 -18.30
N ASP A 192 -3.29 -38.42 -18.67
CA ASP A 192 -2.39 -37.53 -17.91
C ASP A 192 -2.84 -37.42 -16.43
N LEU A 193 -1.87 -37.53 -15.53
CA LEU A 193 -2.04 -37.37 -14.08
C LEU A 193 -1.71 -35.93 -13.66
N ILE A 194 -2.67 -35.30 -12.98
CA ILE A 194 -2.57 -33.95 -12.43
C ILE A 194 -2.44 -34.04 -10.91
N LEU A 195 -1.25 -33.73 -10.40
CA LEU A 195 -0.92 -33.82 -8.98
C LEU A 195 -1.11 -32.47 -8.26
N ASP A 196 -1.71 -32.51 -7.09
CA ASP A 196 -1.63 -31.43 -6.11
C ASP A 196 -1.03 -31.97 -4.80
N PRO A 197 0.27 -31.70 -4.51
CA PRO A 197 0.94 -32.17 -3.32
C PRO A 197 0.51 -31.46 -2.02
N PHE A 198 -0.25 -30.36 -2.12
CA PHE A 198 -0.82 -29.61 -0.99
C PHE A 198 -2.27 -29.26 -1.30
N ALA A 199 -3.11 -30.28 -1.42
CA ALA A 199 -4.43 -30.19 -2.03
C ALA A 199 -5.41 -29.27 -1.27
N GLY A 200 -5.26 -29.13 0.06
CA GLY A 200 -6.13 -28.32 0.89
C GLY A 200 -7.60 -28.70 0.67
N THR A 201 -8.37 -27.81 0.05
CA THR A 201 -9.80 -28.07 -0.22
C THR A 201 -10.08 -28.81 -1.54
N GLY A 202 -9.05 -29.24 -2.29
CA GLY A 202 -9.20 -30.05 -3.51
C GLY A 202 -9.58 -29.28 -4.77
N THR A 203 -9.25 -27.98 -4.85
CA THR A 203 -9.59 -27.12 -6.01
C THR A 203 -9.08 -27.71 -7.32
N THR A 204 -7.86 -28.25 -7.35
CA THR A 204 -7.27 -28.87 -8.54
C THR A 204 -8.14 -30.02 -9.06
N ALA A 205 -8.51 -30.97 -8.18
CA ALA A 205 -9.39 -32.08 -8.55
C ALA A 205 -10.79 -31.63 -9.00
N VAL A 206 -11.37 -30.58 -8.39
CA VAL A 206 -12.64 -29.99 -8.85
C VAL A 206 -12.53 -29.53 -10.31
N VAL A 207 -11.44 -28.87 -10.68
CA VAL A 207 -11.23 -28.39 -12.05
C VAL A 207 -10.95 -29.55 -13.01
N VAL A 208 -10.18 -30.55 -12.59
CA VAL A 208 -9.95 -31.77 -13.38
C VAL A 208 -11.26 -32.50 -13.69
N ASN A 209 -12.16 -32.63 -12.70
CA ASN A 209 -13.50 -33.21 -12.93
C ASN A 209 -14.28 -32.39 -13.96
N LYS A 210 -14.30 -31.05 -13.84
CA LYS A 210 -15.00 -30.18 -14.79
C LYS A 210 -14.43 -30.26 -16.20
N ILE A 211 -13.12 -30.48 -16.36
CA ILE A 211 -12.52 -30.77 -17.66
C ILE A 211 -13.07 -32.08 -18.20
N ARG A 212 -13.06 -33.14 -17.39
CA ARG A 212 -13.50 -34.48 -17.80
C ARG A 212 -14.99 -34.55 -18.18
N ASP A 213 -15.84 -33.78 -17.51
CA ASP A 213 -17.31 -33.81 -17.70
C ASP A 213 -17.79 -33.07 -18.96
N ASN A 214 -16.90 -32.41 -19.71
CA ASN A 214 -17.24 -31.65 -20.91
C ASN A 214 -17.15 -32.53 -22.18
N LEU A 215 -18.12 -32.39 -23.11
CA LEU A 215 -18.43 -33.34 -24.20
C LEU A 215 -17.27 -33.70 -25.15
N TYR A 216 -16.21 -32.90 -25.22
CA TYR A 216 -15.07 -33.09 -26.13
C TYR A 216 -13.70 -33.04 -25.42
N CYS A 217 -13.66 -33.39 -24.12
CA CYS A 217 -12.49 -33.16 -23.29
C CYS A 217 -11.68 -34.41 -22.92
N LYS A 218 -10.45 -34.17 -22.48
CA LYS A 218 -9.42 -35.18 -22.19
C LYS A 218 -9.79 -36.03 -20.98
N LYS A 219 -9.51 -37.34 -21.06
CA LYS A 219 -9.67 -38.30 -19.94
C LYS A 219 -8.48 -38.23 -18.99
N ILE A 220 -8.35 -37.12 -18.28
CA ILE A 220 -7.28 -36.87 -17.29
C ILE A 220 -7.74 -37.21 -15.87
N TYR A 221 -6.77 -37.47 -14.97
CA TYR A 221 -7.03 -37.87 -13.60
C TYR A 221 -6.27 -37.01 -12.58
N SER A 222 -6.83 -36.89 -11.38
CA SER A 222 -6.26 -36.09 -10.30
C SER A 222 -5.65 -36.95 -9.20
N VAL A 223 -4.48 -36.55 -8.71
CA VAL A 223 -3.81 -37.14 -7.54
C VAL A 223 -3.68 -36.04 -6.50
N MET A 224 -4.45 -36.13 -5.41
CA MET A 224 -4.43 -35.14 -4.33
C MET A 224 -3.63 -35.69 -3.15
N ILE A 225 -2.77 -34.88 -2.54
CA ILE A 225 -2.10 -35.20 -1.28
C ILE A 225 -2.51 -34.18 -0.23
N GLU A 226 -2.97 -34.67 0.93
CA GLU A 226 -3.36 -33.83 2.06
C GLU A 226 -3.14 -34.55 3.38
N LYS A 227 -2.69 -33.82 4.40
CA LYS A 227 -2.41 -34.37 5.74
C LYS A 227 -3.52 -34.08 6.75
N GLY A 228 -4.21 -32.95 6.63
CA GLY A 228 -5.25 -32.56 7.58
C GLY A 228 -6.55 -33.34 7.38
N ASP A 229 -7.03 -34.01 8.42
CA ASP A 229 -8.28 -34.80 8.38
C ASP A 229 -9.48 -33.98 7.88
N GLU A 230 -9.63 -32.74 8.38
CA GLU A 230 -10.72 -31.83 7.96
C GLU A 230 -10.68 -31.55 6.45
N PHE A 231 -9.49 -31.35 5.90
CA PHE A 231 -9.30 -31.07 4.49
C PHE A 231 -9.55 -32.30 3.62
N VAL A 232 -9.14 -33.48 4.07
CA VAL A 232 -9.44 -34.77 3.42
C VAL A 232 -10.94 -34.98 3.27
N ASP A 233 -11.73 -34.67 4.30
CA ASP A 233 -13.18 -34.80 4.23
C ASP A 233 -13.82 -33.78 3.29
N ILE A 234 -13.35 -32.53 3.29
CA ILE A 234 -13.76 -31.51 2.32
C ILE A 234 -13.45 -31.96 0.88
N ILE A 235 -12.27 -32.53 0.63
CA ILE A 235 -11.88 -33.03 -0.70
C ILE A 235 -12.86 -34.11 -1.15
N LYS A 236 -13.14 -35.13 -0.32
CA LYS A 236 -14.10 -36.20 -0.66
C LYS A 236 -15.47 -35.64 -0.99
N GLU A 237 -15.96 -34.68 -0.20
CA GLU A 237 -17.27 -34.07 -0.40
C GLU A 237 -17.35 -33.33 -1.75
N ARG A 238 -16.34 -32.51 -2.06
CA ARG A 238 -16.30 -31.65 -3.25
C ARG A 238 -16.02 -32.40 -4.54
N THR A 239 -15.14 -33.40 -4.49
CA THR A 239 -14.55 -34.05 -5.68
C THR A 239 -15.15 -35.43 -5.97
N LYS A 240 -15.83 -36.02 -4.98
CA LYS A 240 -16.35 -37.40 -5.02
C LYS A 240 -15.27 -38.47 -5.26
N ILE A 241 -14.00 -38.17 -4.95
CA ILE A 241 -12.91 -39.15 -4.99
C ILE A 241 -13.22 -40.28 -3.99
N LYS A 242 -13.30 -41.52 -4.50
CA LYS A 242 -13.60 -42.71 -3.69
C LYS A 242 -12.35 -43.43 -3.20
N LYS A 243 -11.25 -43.37 -3.96
CA LYS A 243 -10.00 -44.07 -3.64
C LYS A 243 -9.15 -43.18 -2.73
N VAL A 244 -9.27 -43.42 -1.43
CA VAL A 244 -8.47 -42.75 -0.40
C VAL A 244 -7.48 -43.74 0.19
N ILE A 245 -6.19 -43.41 0.13
CA ILE A 245 -5.10 -44.26 0.62
C ILE A 245 -4.40 -43.51 1.74
N ARG A 246 -4.40 -44.11 2.94
CA ARG A 246 -3.64 -43.55 4.06
C ARG A 246 -2.19 -43.99 3.96
N VAL A 247 -1.27 -43.03 3.95
CA VAL A 247 0.17 -43.26 3.87
C VAL A 247 0.78 -42.95 5.24
N LYS A 248 1.66 -43.83 5.72
CA LYS A 248 2.35 -43.62 6.99
C LYS A 248 3.41 -42.54 6.80
N ASP A 249 3.42 -41.55 7.67
CA ASP A 249 4.44 -40.50 7.69
C ASP A 249 5.86 -41.10 7.81
N VAL A 250 6.81 -40.48 7.12
CA VAL A 250 8.23 -40.84 7.18
C VAL A 250 9.03 -39.62 7.59
N ASN A 251 10.10 -39.83 8.36
CA ASN A 251 11.05 -38.78 8.66
C ASN A 251 11.95 -38.55 7.44
N TYR A 252 12.27 -37.29 7.17
CA TYR A 252 13.22 -36.91 6.13
C TYR A 252 14.01 -35.69 6.57
N GLU A 253 15.29 -35.69 6.23
CA GLU A 253 16.19 -34.59 6.54
C GLU A 253 16.21 -33.55 5.41
N TYR A 254 16.29 -32.29 5.81
CA TYR A 254 16.50 -31.14 4.94
C TYR A 254 17.53 -30.22 5.60
N GLN A 255 18.16 -29.37 4.79
CA GLN A 255 19.09 -28.36 5.27
C GLN A 255 18.56 -26.97 4.92
N PRO A 256 18.78 -25.94 5.77
CA PRO A 256 18.52 -24.57 5.40
C PRO A 256 19.29 -24.20 4.12
N VAL A 257 18.68 -23.40 3.25
CA VAL A 257 19.39 -22.90 2.08
C VAL A 257 20.46 -21.88 2.46
N ILE A 258 21.54 -21.83 1.68
CA ILE A 258 22.62 -20.85 1.83
C ILE A 258 22.49 -19.82 0.72
N ASP A 259 22.07 -18.60 1.07
CA ASP A 259 21.97 -17.52 0.11
C ASP A 259 23.34 -16.94 -0.26
N VAL A 260 23.49 -16.58 -1.54
CA VAL A 260 24.69 -16.00 -2.13
C VAL A 260 24.49 -14.50 -2.29
N GLY A 261 25.48 -13.71 -1.87
CA GLY A 261 25.47 -12.25 -2.05
C GLY A 261 25.67 -11.84 -3.51
N LEU A 262 25.63 -10.52 -3.76
CA LEU A 262 25.79 -9.95 -5.10
C LEU A 262 27.02 -10.50 -5.88
N PRO A 263 26.91 -10.66 -7.21
CA PRO A 263 28.02 -11.15 -8.04
C PRO A 263 29.27 -10.28 -7.94
N LYS A 264 30.45 -10.93 -7.88
CA LYS A 264 31.74 -10.24 -7.70
C LYS A 264 32.23 -9.57 -8.98
N ASP A 265 31.91 -10.14 -10.13
CA ASP A 265 32.32 -9.80 -11.50
C ASP A 265 31.54 -8.64 -12.13
N VAL A 266 30.45 -8.18 -11.51
CA VAL A 266 29.69 -7.01 -11.98
C VAL A 266 30.39 -5.72 -11.55
N SER A 267 30.67 -4.80 -12.48
CA SER A 267 31.15 -3.45 -12.12
C SER A 267 30.02 -2.63 -11.51
N PRO A 268 30.23 -1.93 -10.38
CA PRO A 268 29.19 -1.11 -9.77
C PRO A 268 28.94 0.19 -10.54
N ASN A 269 27.68 0.64 -10.60
CA ASN A 269 27.26 1.92 -11.18
C ASN A 269 26.37 2.67 -10.17
N PRO A 270 26.90 3.59 -9.35
CA PRO A 270 26.09 4.34 -8.40
C PRO A 270 25.25 5.40 -9.13
N ILE A 271 23.93 5.36 -8.92
CA ILE A 271 23.02 6.38 -9.45
C ILE A 271 22.98 7.55 -8.45
N LEU A 272 23.55 8.71 -8.82
CA LEU A 272 23.73 9.87 -7.93
C LEU A 272 23.11 11.15 -8.53
N LYS A 273 21.78 11.17 -8.71
CA LYS A 273 21.04 12.27 -9.35
C LYS A 273 20.25 13.12 -8.35
N ASP A 274 19.61 12.50 -7.36
CA ASP A 274 18.81 13.19 -6.35
C ASP A 274 19.05 12.61 -4.95
N LYS A 275 19.61 13.43 -4.07
CA LYS A 275 19.92 13.06 -2.67
C LYS A 275 18.71 12.52 -1.89
N ARG A 276 17.48 12.80 -2.31
CA ARG A 276 16.22 12.40 -1.64
C ARG A 276 15.72 11.02 -2.07
N GLY A 277 16.25 10.48 -3.15
CA GLY A 277 15.78 9.22 -3.70
C GLY A 277 16.02 9.11 -5.18
N GLU A 278 15.91 7.90 -5.71
CA GLU A 278 16.18 7.61 -7.11
C GLU A 278 15.04 6.84 -7.74
N VAL A 279 14.81 7.09 -9.03
CA VAL A 279 14.04 6.17 -9.88
C VAL A 279 14.89 5.84 -11.09
N TYR A 280 15.23 4.57 -11.22
CA TYR A 280 16.09 4.06 -12.28
C TYR A 280 15.49 2.81 -12.88
N ILE A 281 15.28 2.79 -14.19
CA ILE A 281 14.71 1.64 -14.90
C ILE A 281 15.76 1.15 -15.87
N ALA A 282 16.44 0.05 -15.49
CA ALA A 282 17.43 -0.60 -16.32
C ALA A 282 16.77 -1.30 -17.52
N GLN A 283 17.46 -1.35 -18.64
CA GLN A 283 17.03 -2.05 -19.84
C GLN A 283 17.19 -3.56 -19.70
N ASP A 284 18.23 -4.00 -18.99
CA ASP A 284 18.53 -5.41 -18.78
C ASP A 284 19.11 -5.73 -17.40
N GLN A 285 19.28 -7.04 -17.15
CA GLN A 285 19.83 -7.59 -15.92
C GLN A 285 21.24 -7.04 -15.60
N THR A 286 22.11 -6.86 -16.58
CA THR A 286 23.50 -6.41 -16.35
C THR A 286 23.50 -4.99 -15.78
N GLU A 287 22.75 -4.10 -16.42
CA GLU A 287 22.58 -2.72 -15.97
C GLU A 287 21.94 -2.67 -14.58
N PHE A 288 20.92 -3.51 -14.33
CA PHE A 288 20.26 -3.60 -13.04
C PHE A 288 21.19 -4.06 -11.92
N LEU A 289 21.95 -5.14 -12.12
CA LEU A 289 22.91 -5.64 -11.13
C LEU A 289 24.04 -4.65 -10.88
N SER A 290 24.47 -3.92 -11.92
CA SER A 290 25.45 -2.84 -11.80
C SER A 290 24.93 -1.72 -10.89
N ALA A 291 23.68 -1.29 -11.08
CA ALA A 291 23.03 -0.30 -10.22
C ALA A 291 22.82 -0.81 -8.78
N LEU A 292 22.38 -2.06 -8.63
CA LEU A 292 22.20 -2.69 -7.33
C LEU A 292 23.52 -2.80 -6.55
N LYS A 293 24.62 -3.11 -7.24
CA LYS A 293 25.96 -3.08 -6.65
C LYS A 293 26.42 -1.65 -6.35
N GLY A 294 26.04 -0.67 -7.17
CA GLY A 294 26.26 0.76 -6.92
C GLY A 294 25.70 1.25 -5.59
N ILE A 295 24.53 0.76 -5.17
CA ILE A 295 23.92 1.07 -3.85
C ILE A 295 24.86 0.71 -2.68
N THR A 296 25.71 -0.29 -2.85
CA THR A 296 26.60 -0.79 -1.78
C THR A 296 27.81 0.13 -1.53
N LEU A 297 28.13 1.02 -2.48
CA LEU A 297 29.29 1.91 -2.40
C LEU A 297 29.12 3.00 -1.34
N ASP A 298 30.24 3.39 -0.73
CA ASP A 298 30.26 4.45 0.28
C ASP A 298 29.90 5.82 -0.31
N GLU A 299 30.26 6.10 -1.56
CA GLU A 299 29.85 7.34 -2.23
C GLU A 299 28.33 7.45 -2.36
N PHE A 300 27.65 6.34 -2.68
CA PHE A 300 26.19 6.28 -2.77
C PHE A 300 25.55 6.56 -1.40
N LYS A 301 26.09 5.95 -0.34
CA LYS A 301 25.64 6.18 1.05
C LYS A 301 25.87 7.60 1.55
N LYS A 302 26.91 8.29 1.06
CA LYS A 302 27.28 9.67 1.43
C LYS A 302 26.46 10.71 0.66
N PHE A 303 26.18 10.45 -0.62
CA PHE A 303 25.41 11.36 -1.47
C PHE A 303 23.94 11.42 -1.05
N HIS A 304 23.33 10.28 -0.76
CA HIS A 304 21.92 10.21 -0.41
C HIS A 304 21.66 10.42 1.07
N ARG A 305 20.50 11.03 1.35
CA ARG A 305 19.94 11.14 2.69
C ARG A 305 19.61 9.75 3.24
N GLU A 306 19.69 9.57 4.55
CA GLU A 306 19.35 8.31 5.22
C GLU A 306 17.84 7.98 5.15
N ASP A 307 16.99 8.98 4.90
CA ASP A 307 15.54 8.84 4.69
C ASP A 307 15.14 8.73 3.20
N ALA A 308 16.13 8.57 2.30
CA ALA A 308 15.89 8.47 0.87
C ALA A 308 15.21 7.15 0.46
N LEU A 309 14.52 7.21 -0.69
CA LEU A 309 13.81 6.08 -1.26
C LEU A 309 14.25 5.79 -2.69
N TYR A 310 14.52 4.53 -3.00
CA TYR A 310 15.06 4.13 -4.30
C TYR A 310 14.10 3.16 -5.01
N PHE A 311 13.79 3.43 -6.27
CA PHE A 311 12.98 2.56 -7.13
C PHE A 311 13.82 2.10 -8.30
N PHE A 312 14.33 0.88 -8.23
CA PHE A 312 15.18 0.30 -9.27
C PHE A 312 14.39 -0.77 -10.03
N GLY A 313 14.12 -0.54 -11.30
CA GLY A 313 13.43 -1.46 -12.20
C GLY A 313 14.35 -2.09 -13.22
N VAL A 314 13.87 -3.15 -13.87
CA VAL A 314 14.60 -3.85 -14.92
C VAL A 314 13.65 -4.43 -15.96
N LYS A 315 13.71 -3.93 -17.20
CA LYS A 315 12.81 -4.32 -18.30
C LYS A 315 13.02 -5.76 -18.73
N LYS A 316 14.24 -6.10 -19.17
CA LYS A 316 14.64 -7.47 -19.54
C LYS A 316 15.27 -8.14 -18.32
N TRP A 317 14.44 -8.83 -17.55
CA TRP A 317 14.84 -9.48 -16.31
C TRP A 317 14.98 -10.99 -16.48
N ASP A 318 15.75 -11.60 -15.58
CA ASP A 318 15.84 -13.04 -15.38
C ASP A 318 15.68 -13.37 -13.88
N LEU A 319 15.82 -14.64 -13.50
CA LEU A 319 15.71 -15.07 -12.11
C LEU A 319 16.76 -14.39 -11.19
N SER A 320 17.93 -14.06 -11.72
CA SER A 320 18.98 -13.42 -10.94
C SER A 320 18.61 -11.96 -10.57
N SER A 321 17.95 -11.23 -11.48
CA SER A 321 17.41 -9.90 -11.19
C SER A 321 16.47 -9.92 -9.98
N LEU A 322 15.64 -10.96 -9.87
CA LEU A 322 14.68 -11.13 -8.78
C LEU A 322 15.35 -11.59 -7.48
N TYR A 323 16.26 -12.56 -7.59
CA TYR A 323 16.98 -13.15 -6.47
C TYR A 323 17.89 -12.12 -5.77
N TYR A 324 18.75 -11.44 -6.52
CA TYR A 324 19.77 -10.58 -5.93
C TYR A 324 19.22 -9.31 -5.29
N ALA A 325 18.03 -8.85 -5.72
CA ALA A 325 17.34 -7.72 -5.10
C ALA A 325 17.10 -7.92 -3.59
N TYR A 326 16.86 -9.17 -3.15
CA TYR A 326 16.76 -9.50 -1.73
C TYR A 326 18.06 -9.19 -1.00
N THR A 327 19.20 -9.63 -1.53
CA THR A 327 20.51 -9.67 -0.85
C THR A 327 21.04 -8.30 -0.38
N ILE A 328 20.44 -7.20 -0.85
CA ILE A 328 20.84 -5.85 -0.48
C ILE A 328 20.71 -5.55 1.03
N TYR A 329 19.92 -6.34 1.78
CA TYR A 329 19.86 -6.26 3.25
C TYR A 329 21.20 -6.49 3.92
N GLN A 330 22.07 -7.31 3.32
CA GLN A 330 23.43 -7.54 3.81
C GLN A 330 24.31 -6.29 3.73
N TYR A 331 23.91 -5.30 2.92
CA TYR A 331 24.66 -4.07 2.67
C TYR A 331 24.02 -2.84 3.33
N GLY A 332 23.04 -3.05 4.23
CA GLY A 332 22.39 -2.00 5.01
C GLY A 332 21.20 -1.35 4.32
N TYR A 333 20.46 -2.08 3.49
CA TYR A 333 19.23 -1.60 2.84
C TYR A 333 18.12 -2.64 2.89
N VAL A 334 16.89 -2.23 3.16
CA VAL A 334 15.73 -3.11 3.10
C VAL A 334 15.00 -2.96 1.76
N LEU A 335 14.71 -4.09 1.12
CA LEU A 335 13.65 -4.18 0.13
C LEU A 335 12.28 -4.00 0.81
N ARG A 336 11.50 -3.03 0.36
CA ARG A 336 10.22 -2.61 0.94
C ARG A 336 9.01 -3.02 0.12
N ASN A 337 9.14 -3.10 -1.20
CA ASN A 337 8.14 -3.64 -2.11
C ASN A 337 8.85 -4.12 -3.38
N MET A 338 8.25 -5.10 -4.06
CA MET A 338 8.49 -5.33 -5.47
C MET A 338 7.20 -5.02 -6.22
N LEU A 339 7.24 -3.98 -7.05
CA LEU A 339 6.13 -3.59 -7.91
C LEU A 339 6.20 -4.38 -9.21
N ILE A 340 5.05 -4.74 -9.75
CA ILE A 340 4.91 -5.34 -11.07
C ILE A 340 4.35 -4.29 -12.00
N VAL A 341 5.08 -3.96 -13.07
CA VAL A 341 4.56 -3.13 -14.17
C VAL A 341 4.21 -4.05 -15.33
N SER A 342 2.95 -4.04 -15.75
CA SER A 342 2.45 -4.87 -16.87
C SER A 342 2.44 -4.09 -18.18
N ASP A 343 2.96 -4.71 -19.25
CA ASP A 343 3.03 -4.20 -20.62
C ASP A 343 2.18 -5.03 -21.61
N GLU A 344 0.88 -5.15 -21.30
CA GLU A 344 -0.13 -5.95 -22.01
C GLU A 344 0.09 -7.47 -21.95
N ASN A 345 1.22 -7.97 -22.47
CA ASN A 345 1.50 -9.39 -22.59
C ASN A 345 2.59 -9.91 -21.65
N SER A 346 3.40 -9.03 -21.08
CA SER A 346 4.47 -9.37 -20.16
C SER A 346 4.40 -8.50 -18.89
N TRP A 347 5.47 -8.54 -18.12
CA TRP A 347 5.66 -7.70 -16.95
C TRP A 347 7.13 -7.49 -16.66
N TYR A 348 7.45 -6.44 -15.91
CA TYR A 348 8.79 -6.22 -15.37
C TYR A 348 8.75 -5.69 -13.91
N PRO A 349 9.72 -6.06 -13.06
CA PRO A 349 9.75 -5.66 -11.66
C PRO A 349 10.34 -4.26 -11.47
N ILE A 350 9.88 -3.59 -10.40
CA ILE A 350 10.53 -2.42 -9.80
C ILE A 350 10.66 -2.65 -8.31
N PHE A 351 11.88 -2.61 -7.81
CA PHE A 351 12.21 -2.82 -6.41
C PHE A 351 12.29 -1.49 -5.69
N MET A 352 11.52 -1.38 -4.60
CA MET A 352 11.55 -0.23 -3.71
C MET A 352 12.51 -0.52 -2.55
N PHE A 353 13.64 0.18 -2.50
CA PHE A 353 14.65 0.06 -1.44
C PHE A 353 14.63 1.27 -0.53
N ALA A 354 14.95 1.05 0.74
CA ALA A 354 15.26 2.10 1.71
C ALA A 354 16.44 1.67 2.55
N ARG A 355 17.29 2.61 2.99
CA ARG A 355 18.41 2.29 3.89
C ARG A 355 17.91 1.64 5.16
N ASP A 356 18.53 0.57 5.64
CA ASP A 356 18.14 -0.07 6.90
C ASP A 356 18.67 0.78 8.07
N SER A 357 17.77 1.60 8.61
CA SER A 357 18.06 2.53 9.68
C SER A 357 16.84 2.73 10.54
N THR A 358 17.07 2.72 11.84
CA THR A 358 16.09 3.08 12.88
C THR A 358 16.19 4.56 13.27
N ARG A 359 17.18 5.32 12.78
CA ARG A 359 17.37 6.73 13.15
C ARG A 359 16.32 7.65 12.53
N VAL A 360 15.89 7.33 11.31
CA VAL A 360 14.90 8.12 10.55
C VAL A 360 13.91 7.23 9.82
N ALA A 361 12.66 7.71 9.74
CA ALA A 361 11.68 7.16 8.83
C ALA A 361 11.96 7.66 7.40
N TYR A 362 11.88 6.77 6.40
CA TYR A 362 12.01 7.21 5.01
C TYR A 362 10.78 7.99 4.58
N LYS A 363 10.96 8.98 3.70
CA LYS A 363 9.86 9.80 3.19
C LYS A 363 9.07 9.03 2.15
N PHE A 364 7.85 8.61 2.53
CA PHE A 364 6.95 7.87 1.66
C PHE A 364 5.50 8.40 1.79
N TYR A 365 5.09 9.16 0.78
CA TYR A 365 3.82 9.87 0.74
C TYR A 365 2.80 9.12 -0.13
N LEU A 366 2.37 7.94 0.31
CA LEU A 366 1.43 7.07 -0.43
C LEU A 366 0.14 7.78 -0.85
N ASP A 367 -0.32 8.75 -0.06
CA ASP A 367 -1.54 9.52 -0.33
C ASP A 367 -1.50 10.34 -1.63
N ARG A 368 -0.29 10.65 -2.13
CA ARG A 368 -0.09 11.46 -3.33
C ARG A 368 -0.36 10.71 -4.64
N ILE A 369 -0.38 9.38 -4.57
CA ILE A 369 -0.53 8.50 -5.74
C ILE A 369 -1.71 7.53 -5.61
N ARG A 370 -2.70 7.87 -4.77
CA ARG A 370 -3.91 7.05 -4.62
C ARG A 370 -4.69 6.96 -5.93
N ILE A 371 -5.22 5.76 -6.19
CA ILE A 371 -5.94 5.45 -7.44
C ILE A 371 -7.31 6.11 -7.39
N LYS A 372 -7.48 7.22 -8.12
CA LYS A 372 -8.74 7.97 -8.20
C LYS A 372 -9.86 7.10 -8.80
N PRO A 373 -11.13 7.29 -8.42
CA PRO A 373 -12.25 6.58 -9.02
C PRO A 373 -12.38 6.84 -10.53
N LYS A 374 -12.79 5.82 -11.31
CA LYS A 374 -12.96 5.93 -12.77
C LYS A 374 -14.04 6.94 -13.19
N THR A 375 -15.07 7.11 -12.37
CA THR A 375 -16.15 8.06 -12.61
C THR A 375 -15.99 9.25 -11.68
N LYS A 376 -15.68 10.44 -12.24
CA LYS A 376 -15.78 11.71 -11.52
C LYS A 376 -17.20 12.23 -11.66
N GLU A 377 -18.00 12.17 -10.60
CA GLU A 377 -19.26 12.92 -10.57
C GLU A 377 -18.94 14.42 -10.58
N LYS A 378 -19.25 15.13 -11.67
CA LYS A 378 -19.25 16.60 -11.70
C LYS A 378 -20.48 17.09 -10.95
N ARG A 379 -20.36 17.22 -9.63
CA ARG A 379 -21.46 17.65 -8.77
C ARG A 379 -21.56 19.17 -8.79
N LYS A 380 -22.72 19.72 -9.14
CA LYS A 380 -23.02 21.14 -8.92
C LYS A 380 -23.49 21.27 -7.47
N TRP A 381 -22.72 21.92 -6.60
CA TRP A 381 -22.96 21.96 -5.14
C TRP A 381 -24.12 22.89 -4.73
N GLN A 382 -25.22 22.89 -5.48
CA GLN A 382 -26.44 23.66 -5.21
C GLN A 382 -27.33 23.00 -4.13
N GLU A 383 -26.82 21.99 -3.43
CA GLU A 383 -27.56 21.20 -2.45
C GLU A 383 -27.58 21.86 -1.05
N GLU A 384 -28.51 21.46 -0.19
CA GLU A 384 -28.53 21.89 1.22
C GLU A 384 -27.60 21.02 2.09
N PHE A 385 -26.82 21.68 2.96
CA PHE A 385 -25.83 21.05 3.86
C PHE A 385 -26.22 21.14 5.34
N ILE A 386 -27.29 21.87 5.67
CA ILE A 386 -27.85 21.92 7.03
C ILE A 386 -28.39 20.53 7.37
N GLY A 387 -28.10 20.05 8.58
CA GLY A 387 -28.45 18.69 9.03
C GLY A 387 -27.38 17.64 8.76
N MET A 388 -26.31 17.97 8.02
CA MET A 388 -25.25 17.00 7.74
C MET A 388 -24.48 16.61 9.00
N LYS A 389 -24.26 15.29 9.15
CA LYS A 389 -23.47 14.73 10.24
C LYS A 389 -22.01 15.17 10.13
N VAL A 390 -21.40 15.46 11.28
CA VAL A 390 -19.98 15.76 11.44
C VAL A 390 -19.40 14.79 12.47
N LYS A 391 -18.31 14.12 12.12
CA LYS A 391 -17.54 13.25 13.01
C LYS A 391 -16.21 13.91 13.36
N ASP A 392 -15.99 14.26 14.62
CA ASP A 392 -14.70 14.78 15.06
C ASP A 392 -13.74 13.63 15.41
N ILE A 393 -12.56 13.64 14.80
CA ILE A 393 -11.46 12.72 15.09
C ILE A 393 -10.17 13.48 15.46
N SER A 394 -10.28 14.77 15.76
CA SER A 394 -9.16 15.62 16.18
C SER A 394 -8.82 15.47 17.67
N GLY A 395 -9.66 14.76 18.42
CA GLY A 395 -9.47 14.40 19.83
C GLY A 395 -9.15 12.91 20.04
N LYS A 396 -8.91 12.52 21.31
CA LYS A 396 -8.69 11.10 21.67
C LYS A 396 -9.94 10.24 21.47
N GLU A 397 -11.10 10.81 21.72
CA GLU A 397 -12.40 10.18 21.50
C GLU A 397 -13.11 10.84 20.32
N SER A 398 -13.84 10.03 19.55
CA SER A 398 -14.62 10.56 18.44
C SER A 398 -15.98 11.03 18.94
N ILE A 399 -16.33 12.28 18.63
CA ILE A 399 -17.63 12.86 18.94
C ILE A 399 -18.40 13.16 17.65
N GLU A 400 -19.72 13.18 17.76
CA GLU A 400 -20.62 13.46 16.64
C GLU A 400 -21.34 14.80 16.84
N GLY A 401 -21.57 15.48 15.73
CA GLY A 401 -22.28 16.74 15.65
C GLY A 401 -22.98 16.90 14.32
N TYR A 402 -23.64 18.04 14.12
CA TYR A 402 -24.41 18.32 12.92
C TYR A 402 -24.23 19.77 12.47
N VAL A 403 -24.16 19.97 11.16
CA VAL A 403 -24.16 21.32 10.58
C VAL A 403 -25.51 21.97 10.84
N VAL A 404 -25.52 23.11 11.52
CA VAL A 404 -26.73 23.89 11.80
C VAL A 404 -26.85 25.16 10.96
N LYS A 405 -25.72 25.65 10.43
CA LYS A 405 -25.70 26.83 9.57
C LYS A 405 -24.51 26.80 8.61
N VAL A 406 -24.70 27.27 7.39
CA VAL A 406 -23.62 27.60 6.46
C VAL A 406 -23.45 29.12 6.47
N LEU A 407 -22.25 29.59 6.81
CA LEU A 407 -21.93 31.02 6.89
C LEU A 407 -21.40 31.55 5.56
N GLU A 408 -20.57 30.76 4.89
CA GLU A 408 -19.92 31.13 3.64
C GLU A 408 -19.87 29.91 2.71
N LYS A 409 -19.91 30.17 1.40
CA LYS A 409 -19.81 29.16 0.34
C LYS A 409 -18.70 29.53 -0.64
N TYR A 410 -18.14 28.52 -1.28
CA TYR A 410 -17.34 28.65 -2.49
C TYR A 410 -18.22 29.09 -3.68
N ASP A 411 -17.59 29.57 -4.75
CA ASP A 411 -18.28 30.08 -5.95
C ASP A 411 -19.21 29.05 -6.61
N ASP A 412 -18.91 27.77 -6.45
CA ASP A 412 -19.71 26.64 -6.97
C ASP A 412 -20.84 26.20 -6.03
N GLY A 413 -21.01 26.87 -4.89
CA GLY A 413 -22.04 26.63 -3.90
C GLY A 413 -21.64 25.69 -2.74
N PHE A 414 -20.44 25.10 -2.77
CA PHE A 414 -19.99 24.21 -1.70
C PHE A 414 -19.74 24.98 -0.39
N PRO A 415 -20.02 24.42 0.81
CA PRO A 415 -19.76 25.11 2.07
C PRO A 415 -18.27 25.40 2.24
N LYS A 416 -17.96 26.62 2.68
CA LYS A 416 -16.60 27.07 3.00
C LYS A 416 -16.43 27.29 4.51
N VAL A 417 -17.45 27.87 5.16
CA VAL A 417 -17.49 28.04 6.62
C VAL A 417 -18.85 27.62 7.15
N VAL A 418 -18.88 26.79 8.18
CA VAL A 418 -20.12 26.26 8.76
C VAL A 418 -20.13 26.39 10.29
N VAL A 419 -21.33 26.39 10.87
CA VAL A 419 -21.54 26.22 12.30
C VAL A 419 -21.97 24.78 12.54
N VAL A 420 -21.22 24.08 13.39
CA VAL A 420 -21.50 22.72 13.81
C VAL A 420 -21.99 22.71 15.25
N GLN A 421 -23.13 22.08 15.49
CA GLN A 421 -23.62 21.82 16.84
C GLN A 421 -23.15 20.45 17.30
N TRP A 422 -22.61 20.41 18.51
CA TRP A 422 -22.21 19.26 19.28
C TRP A 422 -23.13 19.12 20.50
N ASN A 423 -22.94 18.10 21.34
CA ASN A 423 -23.76 17.89 22.53
C ASN A 423 -23.67 19.10 23.51
N GLY A 424 -24.61 20.05 23.40
CA GLY A 424 -24.71 21.27 24.22
C GLY A 424 -23.80 22.45 23.82
N LYS A 425 -22.98 22.33 22.78
CA LYS A 425 -22.00 23.35 22.34
C LYS A 425 -22.06 23.55 20.83
N ALA A 426 -21.63 24.69 20.31
CA ALA A 426 -21.46 24.88 18.87
C ALA A 426 -20.02 25.33 18.55
N SER A 427 -19.53 25.04 17.35
CA SER A 427 -18.27 25.58 16.85
C SER A 427 -18.37 26.07 15.41
N ILE A 428 -17.55 27.06 15.07
CA ILE A 428 -17.37 27.53 13.70
C ILE A 428 -16.23 26.75 13.07
N GLU A 429 -16.48 26.11 11.94
CA GLU A 429 -15.50 25.22 11.30
C GLU A 429 -15.29 25.61 9.84
N PHE A 430 -14.03 25.65 9.43
CA PHE A 430 -13.64 25.77 8.03
C PHE A 430 -13.86 24.42 7.32
N VAL A 431 -14.33 24.46 6.08
CA VAL A 431 -14.60 23.28 5.26
C VAL A 431 -13.65 23.27 4.07
N ILE A 432 -12.88 22.19 3.92
CA ILE A 432 -11.96 22.02 2.80
C ILE A 432 -12.75 21.65 1.55
N HIS A 433 -12.64 22.47 0.49
CA HIS A 433 -13.18 22.10 -0.81
C HIS A 433 -12.52 20.79 -1.34
N PRO A 434 -13.29 19.78 -1.79
CA PRO A 434 -12.74 18.51 -2.24
C PRO A 434 -11.68 18.64 -3.36
N GLU A 435 -11.81 19.64 -4.23
CA GLU A 435 -10.86 19.88 -5.33
C GLU A 435 -9.63 20.70 -4.90
N LYS A 436 -9.68 21.39 -3.75
CA LYS A 436 -8.56 22.16 -3.21
C LYS A 436 -7.82 21.46 -2.07
N GLU A 437 -8.27 20.26 -1.66
CA GLU A 437 -7.76 19.55 -0.48
C GLU A 437 -6.23 19.46 -0.49
N GLU A 438 -5.66 19.02 -1.59
CA GLU A 438 -4.24 18.77 -1.71
C GLU A 438 -3.40 20.04 -1.57
N PHE A 439 -3.76 21.09 -2.30
CA PHE A 439 -3.11 22.40 -2.27
C PHE A 439 -3.20 23.07 -0.90
N LEU A 440 -4.33 22.92 -0.19
CA LEU A 440 -4.51 23.51 1.13
C LEU A 440 -3.78 22.73 2.22
N MET A 441 -3.83 21.40 2.19
CA MET A 441 -3.20 20.55 3.21
C MET A 441 -1.67 20.54 3.13
N GLU A 442 -1.10 20.64 1.92
CA GLU A 442 0.36 20.63 1.66
C GLU A 442 0.92 22.06 1.46
N GLY A 443 0.07 23.09 1.46
CA GLY A 443 0.42 24.45 1.03
C GLY A 443 1.15 25.31 2.06
N LEU A 444 1.67 24.72 3.15
CA LEU A 444 2.52 25.46 4.08
C LEU A 444 3.84 25.83 3.41
N LYS A 445 4.20 27.11 3.50
CA LYS A 445 5.51 27.60 3.08
C LYS A 445 6.38 27.90 4.28
N PHE A 446 7.68 27.69 4.11
CA PHE A 446 8.67 27.90 5.13
C PHE A 446 9.72 28.87 4.63
N PHE A 447 10.16 29.78 5.48
CA PHE A 447 11.13 30.81 5.10
C PHE A 447 12.26 30.90 6.12
N CYS A 448 13.45 31.24 5.65
CA CYS A 448 14.58 31.53 6.51
C CYS A 448 14.25 32.72 7.42
N PRO A 449 14.46 32.62 8.74
CA PRO A 449 14.17 33.73 9.66
C PRO A 449 15.12 34.92 9.49
N LYS A 450 16.27 34.73 8.83
CA LYS A 450 17.28 35.78 8.60
C LYS A 450 17.12 36.49 7.26
N CYS A 451 17.09 35.74 6.16
CA CYS A 451 17.07 36.33 4.81
C CYS A 451 15.73 36.19 4.08
N TYR A 452 14.72 35.57 4.71
CA TYR A 452 13.37 35.41 4.17
C TYR A 452 13.28 34.63 2.84
N SER A 453 14.34 33.92 2.45
CA SER A 453 14.30 32.98 1.32
C SER A 453 13.39 31.79 1.64
N GLU A 454 12.66 31.30 0.64
CA GLU A 454 11.80 30.11 0.77
C GLU A 454 12.67 28.85 0.95
N LEU A 455 12.33 28.04 1.95
CA LEU A 455 13.00 26.78 2.28
C LEU A 455 12.20 25.62 1.71
N THR A 456 12.79 24.92 0.74
CA THR A 456 12.18 23.71 0.14
C THR A 456 12.21 22.52 1.09
N GLU A 457 13.28 22.41 1.87
CA GLU A 457 13.47 21.41 2.92
C GLU A 457 13.62 22.15 4.25
N PRO A 458 12.51 22.46 4.92
CA PRO A 458 12.55 23.32 6.10
C PRO A 458 13.16 22.63 7.31
N TYR A 459 13.25 21.30 7.30
CA TYR A 459 13.93 20.51 8.31
C TYR A 459 14.42 19.19 7.73
N ASP A 460 15.68 18.84 8.06
CA ASP A 460 16.26 17.53 7.83
C ASP A 460 16.62 16.90 9.19
N PRO A 461 16.07 15.73 9.57
CA PRO A 461 16.36 15.11 10.86
C PRO A 461 17.82 14.66 11.05
N ILE A 462 18.59 14.54 9.97
CA ILE A 462 19.93 13.93 9.93
C ILE A 462 20.97 14.80 9.21
N GLY A 463 20.53 15.80 8.45
CA GLY A 463 21.40 16.71 7.72
C GLY A 463 21.70 18.01 8.47
N ASP A 464 22.61 18.78 7.89
CA ASP A 464 22.91 20.13 8.34
C ASP A 464 21.73 21.04 7.99
N ASN A 465 21.05 21.52 9.02
CA ASN A 465 19.87 22.35 8.88
C ASN A 465 20.32 23.80 8.66
N GLN A 466 20.66 24.15 7.42
CA GLN A 466 21.16 25.48 7.08
C GLN A 466 20.38 26.09 5.92
N CYS A 467 20.17 27.41 5.96
CA CYS A 467 19.63 28.14 4.82
C CYS A 467 20.64 28.16 3.67
N LEU A 468 20.24 27.63 2.51
CA LEU A 468 21.09 27.57 1.32
C LEU A 468 21.41 28.95 0.71
N THR A 469 20.61 29.97 1.02
CA THR A 469 20.80 31.33 0.47
C THR A 469 21.76 32.18 1.30
N CYS A 470 21.64 32.15 2.63
CA CYS A 470 22.43 33.04 3.52
C CYS A 470 23.32 32.32 4.53
N GLY A 471 23.32 30.98 4.53
CA GLY A 471 24.12 30.17 5.44
C GLY A 471 23.66 30.20 6.90
N GLN A 472 22.47 30.73 7.22
CA GLN A 472 21.96 30.71 8.60
C GLN A 472 21.74 29.27 9.08
N GLN A 473 22.33 28.91 10.22
CA GLN A 473 22.00 27.66 10.92
C GLN A 473 20.57 27.74 11.48
N LEU A 474 19.75 26.74 11.15
CA LEU A 474 18.34 26.60 11.51
C LEU A 474 18.18 25.59 12.65
N TRP A 475 17.08 25.67 13.39
CA TRP A 475 16.73 24.70 14.44
C TRP A 475 17.72 24.57 15.59
N ILE A 476 18.53 25.60 15.83
CA ILE A 476 19.48 25.67 16.95
C ILE A 476 18.78 26.15 18.23
N ASN A 477 17.96 27.18 18.08
CA ASN A 477 17.14 27.80 19.12
C ASN A 477 15.81 28.30 18.51
N LEU A 478 14.96 28.91 19.34
CA LEU A 478 13.64 29.37 18.90
C LEU A 478 13.67 30.46 17.81
N GLU A 479 14.71 31.29 17.78
CA GLU A 479 14.87 32.39 16.81
C GLU A 479 15.26 31.88 15.42
N THR A 480 15.94 30.73 15.38
CA THR A 480 16.38 30.07 14.14
C THR A 480 15.36 29.08 13.56
N ILE A 481 14.15 29.04 14.10
CA ILE A 481 13.06 28.23 13.55
C ILE A 481 12.54 28.90 12.26
N PRO A 482 12.35 28.15 11.16
CA PRO A 482 11.73 28.68 9.95
C PRO A 482 10.41 29.40 10.19
N ILE A 483 10.23 30.53 9.51
CA ILE A 483 8.96 31.26 9.51
C ILE A 483 7.96 30.44 8.69
N ILE A 484 6.80 30.16 9.27
CA ILE A 484 5.74 29.37 8.62
C ILE A 484 4.66 30.31 8.10
N GLN A 485 4.33 30.17 6.82
CA GLN A 485 3.24 30.89 6.17
C GLN A 485 2.14 29.93 5.74
N GLU A 486 0.91 30.23 6.18
CA GLU A 486 -0.31 29.53 5.76
C GLU A 486 -0.71 29.97 4.34
N PRO A 487 -1.38 29.12 3.54
CA PRO A 487 -1.97 29.52 2.27
C PRO A 487 -2.83 30.78 2.41
N LYS A 488 -2.76 31.68 1.42
CA LYS A 488 -3.48 32.98 1.45
C LYS A 488 -4.96 32.80 1.80
N GLU A 489 -5.63 31.89 1.10
CA GLU A 489 -7.05 31.56 1.32
C GLU A 489 -7.37 31.23 2.80
N ILE A 490 -6.54 30.43 3.47
CA ILE A 490 -6.75 30.10 4.90
C ILE A 490 -6.45 31.30 5.79
N SER A 491 -5.39 32.04 5.47
CA SER A 491 -4.98 33.21 6.26
C SER A 491 -6.01 34.35 6.18
N GLU A 492 -6.67 34.52 5.05
CA GLU A 492 -7.71 35.53 4.82
C GLU A 492 -8.99 35.14 5.57
N ILE A 493 -9.45 33.89 5.44
CA ILE A 493 -10.62 33.39 6.19
C ILE A 493 -10.40 33.52 7.70
N ALA A 494 -9.20 33.17 8.19
CA ALA A 494 -8.88 33.31 9.60
C ALA A 494 -8.99 34.77 10.07
N LYS A 495 -8.42 35.72 9.31
CA LYS A 495 -8.48 37.16 9.60
C LYS A 495 -9.91 37.70 9.53
N GLU A 496 -10.67 37.33 8.51
CA GLU A 496 -12.06 37.78 8.32
C GLU A 496 -12.97 37.33 9.47
N LEU A 497 -12.84 36.08 9.91
CA LEU A 497 -13.59 35.58 11.06
C LEU A 497 -13.18 36.32 12.32
N GLU A 498 -11.87 36.49 12.55
CA GLU A 498 -11.32 37.22 13.70
C GLU A 498 -11.83 38.67 13.77
N ASN A 499 -11.89 39.37 12.63
CA ASN A 499 -12.44 40.72 12.52
C ASN A 499 -13.95 40.80 12.79
N ASN A 500 -14.68 39.71 12.56
CA ASN A 500 -16.12 39.59 12.83
C ASN A 500 -16.43 39.10 14.26
N GLU A 501 -15.45 39.13 15.18
CA GLU A 501 -15.50 38.62 16.56
C GLU A 501 -15.68 37.09 16.70
N TYR A 502 -15.39 36.33 15.64
CA TYR A 502 -15.46 34.87 15.66
C TYR A 502 -14.09 34.22 15.40
N HIS A 503 -13.83 33.03 15.95
CA HIS A 503 -12.61 32.28 15.63
C HIS A 503 -12.94 30.90 15.03
N ILE A 504 -12.12 30.44 14.08
CA ILE A 504 -12.18 29.03 13.62
C ILE A 504 -11.91 28.13 14.82
N GLY A 505 -12.84 27.20 15.08
CA GLY A 505 -12.82 26.30 16.23
C GLY A 505 -13.32 26.92 17.54
N GLN A 506 -13.83 28.16 17.53
CA GLN A 506 -14.41 28.80 18.72
C GLN A 506 -15.61 28.00 19.23
N ILE A 507 -15.59 27.64 20.50
CA ILE A 507 -16.75 27.02 21.16
C ILE A 507 -17.70 28.13 21.60
N LEU A 508 -18.90 28.13 21.03
CA LEU A 508 -20.00 29.01 21.40
C LEU A 508 -20.96 28.26 22.33
N ASN A 509 -21.33 28.91 23.43
CA ASN A 509 -22.46 28.48 24.23
C ASN A 509 -23.73 28.81 23.44
N ILE A 510 -24.69 27.88 23.32
CA ILE A 510 -25.91 28.09 22.52
C ILE A 510 -26.69 29.35 22.99
N LYS A 511 -26.53 29.73 24.27
CA LYS A 511 -27.12 30.94 24.86
C LYS A 511 -26.40 32.24 24.44
N ASP A 512 -25.12 32.20 24.10
CA ASP A 512 -24.29 33.41 23.80
C ASP A 512 -24.49 33.91 22.36
N LEU A 513 -25.00 33.06 21.45
CA LEU A 513 -25.49 33.45 20.12
C LEU A 513 -26.72 34.40 20.19
N LYS A 514 -27.33 34.60 21.36
CA LYS A 514 -28.52 35.45 21.54
C LYS A 514 -28.23 36.96 21.67
N ARG A 515 -26.96 37.40 21.62
CA ARG A 515 -26.63 38.83 21.83
C ARG A 515 -25.80 39.44 20.70
N LYS A 516 -26.43 39.64 19.54
CA LYS A 516 -26.19 40.84 18.71
C LYS A 516 -27.53 41.33 18.13
N LYS A 517 -28.02 42.45 18.66
CA LYS A 517 -29.11 43.22 18.07
C LYS A 517 -28.55 43.99 16.87
N VAL A 518 -28.63 43.37 15.69
CA VAL A 518 -28.85 44.12 14.45
C VAL A 518 -30.29 43.86 14.03
N SER A 519 -31.00 44.93 13.70
CA SER A 519 -32.39 44.95 13.27
C SER A 519 -32.52 44.34 11.88
N SER A 520 -32.88 43.07 11.82
CA SER A 520 -33.59 42.51 10.67
C SER A 520 -34.67 41.56 11.18
N SER A 521 -35.80 41.55 10.47
CA SER A 521 -37.12 41.05 10.85
C SER A 521 -37.27 39.53 10.91
N SER A 522 -36.25 38.82 11.38
CA SER A 522 -36.38 37.40 11.71
C SER A 522 -35.56 37.04 12.93
N LYS A 523 -36.25 36.89 14.07
CA LYS A 523 -35.67 36.44 15.35
C LYS A 523 -36.61 35.49 16.08
N PHE A 524 -36.30 34.19 15.96
CA PHE A 524 -36.37 33.20 17.03
C PHE A 524 -37.71 33.05 17.78
N LEU A 525 -38.73 32.53 17.11
CA LEU A 525 -39.89 31.94 17.81
C LEU A 525 -40.11 30.45 17.57
N LEU A 526 -39.30 29.80 16.73
CA LEU A 526 -39.42 28.36 16.45
C LEU A 526 -38.02 27.74 16.31
N LEU A 527 -37.35 27.49 17.44
CA LEU A 527 -36.45 26.33 17.51
C LEU A 527 -37.36 25.11 17.73
N GLU A 528 -38.12 24.77 16.70
CA GLU A 528 -38.75 23.46 16.64
C GLU A 528 -37.64 22.41 16.66
N ARG A 529 -37.92 21.30 17.35
CA ARG A 529 -37.22 20.05 17.16
C ARG A 529 -37.20 19.76 15.67
N ILE A 530 -36.09 20.08 14.99
CA ILE A 530 -35.85 19.52 13.67
C ILE A 530 -35.85 18.02 13.92
N ASN A 531 -36.87 17.34 13.42
CA ASN A 531 -36.90 15.90 13.42
C ASN A 531 -35.73 15.49 12.51
N TRP A 532 -34.56 15.23 13.11
CA TRP A 532 -33.30 15.03 12.38
C TRP A 532 -33.42 13.91 11.37
N GLY A 533 -34.38 12.99 11.52
CA GLY A 533 -34.71 11.98 10.51
C GLY A 533 -35.20 12.52 9.15
N ALA A 534 -35.61 13.80 9.04
CA ALA A 534 -36.26 14.36 7.85
C ALA A 534 -35.50 15.48 7.12
N SER A 535 -34.43 16.06 7.69
CA SER A 535 -33.71 17.17 7.05
C SER A 535 -32.97 16.70 5.78
N PRO A 536 -32.84 17.54 4.73
CA PRO A 536 -32.12 17.16 3.51
C PRO A 536 -30.69 16.69 3.77
N GLY A 537 -29.97 17.32 4.71
CA GLY A 537 -28.62 16.91 5.09
C GLY A 537 -28.55 15.61 5.88
N ALA A 538 -29.56 15.28 6.69
CA ALA A 538 -29.59 14.01 7.43
C ALA A 538 -30.00 12.83 6.53
N ARG A 539 -30.83 13.05 5.51
CA ARG A 539 -31.11 12.05 4.47
C ARG A 539 -29.85 11.64 3.70
N LYS A 540 -28.84 12.51 3.62
CA LYS A 540 -27.53 12.18 3.03
C LYS A 540 -26.68 11.22 3.87
N LEU A 541 -26.97 11.08 5.18
CA LEU A 541 -26.33 10.03 5.99
C LEU A 541 -26.72 8.63 5.52
N MET A 542 -27.96 8.45 5.05
CA MET A 542 -28.43 7.20 4.43
C MET A 542 -27.73 6.93 3.08
N LEU A 543 -27.19 7.98 2.44
CA LEU A 543 -26.33 7.91 1.26
C LEU A 543 -24.83 7.86 1.62
N GLY A 544 -24.51 7.85 2.91
CA GLY A 544 -23.16 7.76 3.45
C GLY A 544 -22.29 9.02 3.30
N GLU A 545 -22.89 10.19 3.22
CA GLU A 545 -22.16 11.47 3.13
C GLU A 545 -22.16 12.21 4.48
N TYR A 546 -20.99 12.65 4.90
CA TYR A 546 -20.79 13.33 6.19
C TYR A 546 -19.50 14.14 6.18
N PHE A 547 -19.30 15.02 7.16
CA PHE A 547 -18.02 15.70 7.36
C PHE A 547 -17.19 15.00 8.44
N THR A 548 -15.88 14.95 8.27
CA THR A 548 -14.93 14.55 9.31
C THR A 548 -14.08 15.76 9.72
N LYS A 549 -14.09 16.13 11.00
CA LYS A 549 -13.17 17.15 11.53
C LYS A 549 -11.82 16.52 11.85
N MET A 550 -10.76 17.07 11.27
CA MET A 550 -9.39 16.59 11.43
C MET A 550 -8.37 17.72 11.31
N ARG A 551 -7.08 17.44 11.55
CA ARG A 551 -5.98 18.40 11.33
C ARG A 551 -5.96 18.88 9.88
N LEU A 552 -5.84 20.20 9.68
CA LEU A 552 -5.81 20.81 8.36
C LEU A 552 -4.52 20.49 7.60
N TYR A 553 -3.36 20.76 8.22
CA TYR A 553 -2.08 20.64 7.53
C TYR A 553 -1.43 19.27 7.69
N ARG A 554 -0.82 18.77 6.61
CA ARG A 554 0.13 17.66 6.66
C ARG A 554 1.50 18.21 7.01
N ILE A 555 2.10 17.66 8.07
CA ILE A 555 3.38 18.13 8.59
C ILE A 555 4.23 16.91 8.89
N ASP A 556 5.50 16.96 8.52
CA ASP A 556 6.46 15.90 8.80
C ASP A 556 6.66 15.74 10.31
N GLN A 557 6.59 14.51 10.80
CA GLN A 557 6.70 14.19 12.23
C GLN A 557 8.04 14.64 12.84
N PRO A 558 9.22 14.45 12.20
CA PRO A 558 10.50 14.91 12.74
C PRO A 558 10.59 16.43 12.93
N PHE A 559 9.93 17.19 12.06
CA PHE A 559 9.84 18.66 12.16
C PHE A 559 9.14 19.07 13.46
N VAL A 560 8.01 18.42 13.78
CA VAL A 560 7.27 18.67 15.02
C VAL A 560 8.09 18.26 16.25
N ALA A 561 8.74 17.10 16.20
CA ALA A 561 9.56 16.62 17.30
C ALA A 561 10.75 17.55 17.61
N GLN A 562 11.41 18.09 16.59
CA GLN A 562 12.47 19.07 16.77
C GLN A 562 11.94 20.38 17.38
N TYR A 563 10.80 20.87 16.89
CA TYR A 563 10.17 22.06 17.45
C TYR A 563 9.86 21.91 18.95
N LEU A 564 9.21 20.81 19.34
CA LEU A 564 8.91 20.51 20.74
C LEU A 564 10.18 20.34 21.58
N THR A 565 11.23 19.77 21.00
CA THR A 565 12.53 19.64 21.66
C THR A 565 13.15 20.99 21.97
N LEU A 566 13.09 21.96 21.04
CA LEU A 566 13.59 23.32 21.26
C LEU A 566 12.77 24.07 22.31
N LEU A 567 11.44 23.95 22.28
CA LEU A 567 10.56 24.52 23.31
C LEU A 567 10.88 23.97 24.71
N ARG A 568 11.07 22.66 24.82
CA ARG A 568 11.44 22.03 26.08
C ARG A 568 12.80 22.53 26.57
N LYS A 569 13.79 22.59 25.68
CA LYS A 569 15.14 23.07 26.01
C LYS A 569 15.15 24.53 26.43
N SER A 570 14.36 25.41 25.79
CA SER A 570 14.28 26.83 26.18
C SER A 570 13.68 27.04 27.57
N LYS A 571 12.94 26.05 28.09
CA LYS A 571 12.41 26.02 29.46
C LYS A 571 13.22 25.16 30.43
N ASN A 572 14.41 24.67 30.02
CA ASN A 572 15.28 23.80 30.82
C ASN A 572 14.59 22.54 31.38
N MET A 573 13.59 22.00 30.67
CA MET A 573 12.87 20.79 31.10
C MET A 573 13.51 19.54 30.51
N SER A 574 13.48 18.41 31.20
CA SER A 574 13.70 17.07 30.64
C SER A 574 12.43 16.55 29.94
N ILE A 575 12.52 15.46 29.15
CA ILE A 575 11.31 14.83 28.57
C ILE A 575 10.41 14.33 29.71
N GLN A 576 11.00 13.82 30.78
CA GLN A 576 10.26 13.35 31.95
C GLN A 576 9.52 14.49 32.66
N ASP A 577 10.10 15.69 32.74
CA ASP A 577 9.42 16.85 33.33
C ASP A 577 8.18 17.25 32.55
N VAL A 578 8.22 17.15 31.21
CA VAL A 578 7.05 17.39 30.36
C VAL A 578 5.99 16.32 30.61
N ILE A 579 6.38 15.04 30.66
CA ILE A 579 5.46 13.92 30.92
C ILE A 579 4.80 14.06 32.29
N ASN A 580 5.54 14.43 33.32
CA ASN A 580 5.04 14.62 34.68
C ASN A 580 3.99 15.75 34.78
N LYS A 581 4.03 16.73 33.85
CA LYS A 581 3.04 17.82 33.75
C LYS A 581 1.80 17.44 32.92
N LEU A 582 1.80 16.29 32.25
CA LEU A 582 0.68 15.81 31.45
C LEU A 582 -0.23 14.88 32.27
N PRO A 583 -1.53 14.74 31.89
CA PRO A 583 -2.40 13.74 32.47
C PRO A 583 -1.86 12.31 32.29
N LYS A 584 -2.18 11.40 33.22
CA LYS A 584 -1.66 10.01 33.26
C LYS A 584 -1.83 9.24 31.94
N GLU A 585 -2.94 9.48 31.24
CA GLU A 585 -3.26 8.91 29.92
C GLU A 585 -2.27 9.28 28.80
N TYR A 586 -1.32 10.19 29.04
CA TYR A 586 -0.27 10.57 28.08
C TYR A 586 1.10 9.96 28.39
N TYR A 587 1.26 9.24 29.50
CA TYR A 587 2.58 8.76 29.95
C TYR A 587 3.27 7.84 28.94
N HIS A 588 2.50 7.08 28.16
CA HIS A 588 3.01 6.18 27.12
C HIS A 588 3.03 6.78 25.71
N THR A 589 2.45 7.98 25.51
CA THR A 589 2.29 8.57 24.17
C THR A 589 3.07 9.87 23.99
N ALA A 590 3.23 10.67 25.05
CA ALA A 590 3.90 11.96 24.98
C ALA A 590 5.40 11.85 24.70
N SER A 591 6.06 10.78 25.16
CA SER A 591 7.46 10.52 24.82
C SER A 591 7.67 10.35 23.32
N HIS A 592 6.68 9.81 22.60
CA HIS A 592 6.74 9.62 21.15
C HIS A 592 6.70 10.95 20.39
N TRP A 593 6.19 12.04 20.99
CA TRP A 593 6.19 13.36 20.36
C TRP A 593 7.59 13.94 20.15
N PHE A 594 8.60 13.44 20.87
CA PHE A 594 9.98 13.93 20.82
C PHE A 594 10.92 13.02 20.00
N ARG A 595 10.43 11.87 19.53
CA ARG A 595 11.20 10.95 18.68
C ARG A 595 11.22 11.46 17.24
N LYS A 596 12.26 11.19 16.46
CA LYS A 596 12.34 11.55 15.02
C LYS A 596 12.36 10.32 14.10
N ASP A 597 12.22 9.15 14.69
CA ASP A 597 12.31 7.84 14.05
C ASP A 597 10.91 7.27 13.74
N PHE A 598 10.87 6.02 13.24
CA PHE A 598 9.63 5.28 12.98
C PHE A 598 8.66 5.15 14.16
N GLY A 599 9.14 5.33 15.39
CA GLY A 599 8.30 5.25 16.59
C GLY A 599 7.75 6.59 17.05
N GLY A 600 8.06 7.68 16.35
CA GLY A 600 7.55 9.01 16.65
C GLY A 600 6.09 9.22 16.28
N SER A 601 5.45 10.17 16.95
CA SER A 601 4.07 10.60 16.66
C SER A 601 3.95 12.12 16.70
N ILE A 602 2.86 12.64 16.13
CA ILE A 602 2.52 14.07 16.18
C ILE A 602 1.39 14.24 17.21
N PRO A 603 1.51 15.15 18.20
CA PRO A 603 0.44 15.44 19.15
C PRO A 603 -0.83 15.85 18.43
N ILE A 604 -1.99 15.28 18.76
CA ILE A 604 -3.27 15.59 18.10
C ILE A 604 -3.68 17.04 18.36
N PRO A 605 -4.58 17.65 17.55
CA PRO A 605 -4.97 19.05 17.73
C PRO A 605 -5.43 19.41 19.16
N GLN A 606 -6.10 18.49 19.86
CA GLN A 606 -6.51 18.68 21.26
C GLN A 606 -5.34 18.81 22.24
N ASP A 607 -4.22 18.12 21.97
CA ASP A 607 -3.02 18.12 22.83
C ASP A 607 -2.32 19.48 22.85
N VAL A 608 -2.55 20.30 21.82
CA VAL A 608 -1.84 21.57 21.63
C VAL A 608 -2.08 22.54 22.79
N GLU A 609 -3.28 22.59 23.36
CA GLU A 609 -3.56 23.47 24.51
C GLU A 609 -2.78 23.05 25.76
N LEU A 610 -2.61 21.74 25.98
CA LEU A 610 -1.76 21.23 27.06
C LEU A 610 -0.30 21.63 26.84
N ILE A 611 0.19 21.50 25.60
CA ILE A 611 1.55 21.88 25.22
C ILE A 611 1.79 23.38 25.40
N LYS A 612 0.82 24.22 25.00
CA LYS A 612 0.87 25.67 25.22
C LYS A 612 0.95 26.03 26.70
N ALA A 613 0.14 25.38 27.55
CA ALA A 613 0.15 25.61 28.99
C ALA A 613 1.48 25.18 29.64
N ILE A 614 2.06 24.05 29.19
CA ILE A 614 3.33 23.54 29.73
C ILE A 614 4.51 24.45 29.38
N PHE A 615 4.58 24.91 28.13
CA PHE A 615 5.71 25.70 27.64
C PHE A 615 5.48 27.21 27.67
N ASP A 616 4.30 27.68 28.05
CA ASP A 616 3.94 29.11 28.07
C ASP A 616 4.26 29.81 26.73
N VAL A 617 3.81 29.19 25.63
CA VAL A 617 4.01 29.71 24.27
C VAL A 617 2.68 29.79 23.53
N GLN A 618 2.34 30.98 23.03
CA GLN A 618 1.08 31.21 22.32
C GLN A 618 1.18 31.07 20.80
N ASN A 619 2.37 31.27 20.21
CA ASN A 619 2.59 31.46 18.77
C ASN A 619 3.55 30.42 18.14
N GLY A 620 3.62 30.38 16.80
CA GLY A 620 4.51 29.51 16.04
C GLY A 620 3.84 28.22 15.55
N LEU A 621 4.60 27.11 15.48
CA LEU A 621 4.11 25.83 14.95
C LEU A 621 2.88 25.29 15.70
N LEU A 622 2.74 25.59 17.00
CA LEU A 622 1.55 25.18 17.77
C LEU A 622 0.26 25.72 17.16
N ARG A 623 0.26 26.93 16.60
CA ARG A 623 -0.91 27.48 15.89
C ARG A 623 -1.32 26.57 14.73
N ILE A 624 -0.33 26.17 13.92
CA ILE A 624 -0.51 25.31 12.75
C ILE A 624 -0.97 23.90 13.17
N LEU A 625 -0.39 23.34 14.24
CA LEU A 625 -0.78 22.04 14.76
C LEU A 625 -2.23 22.03 15.29
N LYS A 626 -2.71 23.15 15.82
CA LYS A 626 -4.10 23.27 16.31
C LYS A 626 -5.12 23.38 15.18
N ARG A 627 -4.73 23.83 13.97
CA ARG A 627 -5.67 24.06 12.87
C ARG A 627 -6.41 22.79 12.50
N THR A 628 -7.74 22.84 12.61
CA THR A 628 -8.65 21.81 12.16
C THR A 628 -9.50 22.30 11.00
N ALA A 629 -10.02 21.36 10.23
CA ALA A 629 -11.02 21.64 9.20
C ALA A 629 -11.96 20.44 9.05
N LEU A 630 -13.16 20.72 8.54
CA LEU A 630 -14.09 19.71 8.09
C LEU A 630 -13.69 19.23 6.70
N LYS A 631 -13.53 17.92 6.59
CA LYS A 631 -13.32 17.24 5.34
C LYS A 631 -14.59 16.51 4.93
N PHE A 632 -15.05 16.71 3.71
CA PHE A 632 -16.19 15.96 3.17
C PHE A 632 -15.84 14.48 2.93
N GLN A 633 -16.69 13.59 3.42
CA GLN A 633 -16.64 12.15 3.24
C GLN A 633 -17.90 11.71 2.49
N THR A 634 -17.74 10.70 1.62
CA THR A 634 -18.85 10.08 0.89
C THR A 634 -18.59 8.57 0.80
N VAL A 635 -19.65 7.76 0.94
CA VAL A 635 -19.63 6.29 0.77
C VAL A 635 -19.66 5.89 -0.70
N LYS A 636 -20.07 6.79 -1.60
CA LYS A 636 -19.68 6.68 -3.02
C LYS A 636 -18.15 6.66 -3.08
N THR A 637 -17.58 5.96 -4.07
CA THR A 637 -16.12 5.73 -4.21
C THR A 637 -15.31 6.90 -3.65
N SER A 638 -14.52 6.64 -2.59
CA SER A 638 -13.76 7.67 -1.89
C SER A 638 -13.15 8.65 -2.88
N ILE A 639 -13.41 9.95 -2.70
CA ILE A 639 -12.86 11.02 -3.56
C ILE A 639 -11.32 10.92 -3.62
N LYS A 640 -10.69 10.40 -2.56
CA LYS A 640 -9.24 10.14 -2.48
C LYS A 640 -8.77 8.91 -3.25
N GLY A 641 -9.66 8.00 -3.63
CA GLY A 641 -9.26 6.74 -4.22
C GLY A 641 -8.77 5.70 -3.22
N LYS A 642 -8.34 4.55 -3.73
CA LYS A 642 -7.79 3.44 -2.93
C LYS A 642 -6.27 3.60 -2.79
N ASN A 643 -5.69 3.06 -1.71
CA ASN A 643 -4.24 2.90 -1.61
C ASN A 643 -3.78 2.09 -2.84
N PRO A 644 -2.72 2.52 -3.53
CA PRO A 644 -2.26 1.82 -4.71
C PRO A 644 -1.73 0.43 -4.32
N GLY A 645 -2.00 -0.53 -5.19
CA GLY A 645 -1.39 -1.85 -5.13
C GLY A 645 0.03 -1.82 -5.67
N ASP A 646 0.77 -2.87 -5.36
CA ASP A 646 2.06 -3.19 -5.96
C ASP A 646 1.96 -3.74 -7.40
N TYR A 647 0.80 -3.65 -8.03
CA TYR A 647 0.59 -3.95 -9.44
C TYR A 647 0.19 -2.66 -10.18
N ILE A 648 0.93 -2.33 -11.23
CA ILE A 648 0.76 -1.16 -12.07
C ILE A 648 0.40 -1.63 -13.49
N LYS A 649 -0.79 -1.25 -13.94
CA LYS A 649 -1.27 -1.53 -15.30
C LYS A 649 -0.94 -0.34 -16.20
N ASN A 650 -0.23 -0.58 -17.31
CA ASN A 650 -0.09 0.43 -18.36
C ASN A 650 -1.48 0.79 -18.92
N GLY A 651 -1.77 2.08 -19.08
CA GLY A 651 -3.00 2.56 -19.74
C GLY A 651 -3.96 3.43 -18.92
N ASP A 652 -3.98 3.35 -17.58
CA ASP A 652 -4.88 4.21 -16.78
C ASP A 652 -4.29 5.62 -16.54
N TYR A 653 -3.01 5.71 -16.16
CA TYR A 653 -2.31 6.99 -15.89
C TYR A 653 -0.82 6.99 -16.25
N ILE A 654 -0.25 5.83 -16.58
CA ILE A 654 1.16 5.63 -16.91
C ILE A 654 1.19 5.11 -18.34
N LYS A 655 1.61 5.96 -19.28
CA LYS A 655 1.65 5.62 -20.71
C LYS A 655 3.05 5.24 -21.18
N ASN A 656 4.08 5.72 -20.48
CA ASN A 656 5.48 5.52 -20.80
C ASN A 656 6.34 5.55 -19.52
N ASP A 657 7.65 5.35 -19.70
CA ASP A 657 8.61 5.31 -18.59
C ASP A 657 8.75 6.68 -17.89
N ASP A 658 8.61 7.79 -18.61
CA ASP A 658 8.65 9.13 -18.00
C ASP A 658 7.47 9.37 -17.06
N ASP A 659 6.27 8.93 -17.44
CA ASP A 659 5.08 9.00 -16.59
C ASP A 659 5.25 8.14 -15.34
N LEU A 660 5.83 6.95 -15.49
CA LEU A 660 6.13 6.05 -14.38
C LEU A 660 7.18 6.64 -13.44
N ILE A 661 8.26 7.22 -13.98
CA ILE A 661 9.30 7.90 -13.21
C ILE A 661 8.71 9.07 -12.43
N LYS A 662 7.89 9.90 -13.08
CA LYS A 662 7.18 11.01 -12.42
C LYS A 662 6.29 10.47 -11.31
N PHE A 663 5.49 9.44 -11.59
CA PHE A 663 4.59 8.80 -10.64
C PHE A 663 5.33 8.33 -9.38
N LEU A 664 6.45 7.61 -9.53
CA LEU A 664 7.25 7.11 -8.41
C LEU A 664 7.97 8.24 -7.66
N LYS A 665 8.39 9.31 -8.33
CA LYS A 665 8.99 10.50 -7.69
C LYS A 665 8.03 11.21 -6.74
N LEU A 666 6.73 11.25 -7.05
CA LEU A 666 5.72 11.89 -6.17
C LEU A 666 5.73 11.34 -4.73
N LEU A 667 6.19 10.11 -4.56
CA LEU A 667 6.24 9.41 -3.26
C LEU A 667 7.27 9.99 -2.28
N TYR A 668 8.30 10.70 -2.73
CA TYR A 668 9.36 11.17 -1.83
C TYR A 668 9.77 12.64 -1.99
N ILE A 669 9.33 13.32 -3.06
CA ILE A 669 9.67 14.75 -3.27
C ILE A 669 9.06 15.68 -2.22
N PRO A 670 9.60 16.89 -2.00
CA PRO A 670 9.02 17.89 -1.10
C PRO A 670 7.66 18.43 -1.56
N SER A 671 6.88 18.98 -0.62
CA SER A 671 5.50 19.44 -0.87
C SER A 671 5.39 20.57 -1.90
N ASN A 672 6.37 21.49 -1.96
CA ASN A 672 6.38 22.58 -2.93
C ASN A 672 6.57 22.07 -4.37
N GLU A 673 7.52 21.16 -4.59
CA GLU A 673 7.74 20.50 -5.89
C GLU A 673 6.53 19.67 -6.28
N TYR A 674 5.95 18.95 -5.32
CA TYR A 674 4.73 18.19 -5.51
C TYR A 674 3.57 19.06 -6.01
N ILE A 675 3.30 20.18 -5.33
CA ILE A 675 2.27 21.15 -5.73
C ILE A 675 2.52 21.68 -7.15
N THR A 676 3.78 21.98 -7.50
CA THR A 676 4.14 22.44 -8.85
C THR A 676 3.81 21.39 -9.91
N ILE A 677 4.19 20.13 -9.68
CA ILE A 677 3.93 19.04 -10.63
C ILE A 677 2.42 18.81 -10.78
N VAL A 678 1.67 18.77 -9.69
CA VAL A 678 0.21 18.58 -9.71
C VAL A 678 -0.48 19.71 -10.50
N ALA A 679 -0.09 20.96 -10.25
CA ALA A 679 -0.61 22.10 -11.00
C ALA A 679 -0.31 22.03 -12.51
N GLN A 680 0.87 21.54 -12.89
CA GLN A 680 1.23 21.30 -14.30
C GLN A 680 0.37 20.19 -14.93
N MET A 681 0.16 19.08 -14.21
CA MET A 681 -0.68 17.97 -14.67
C MET A 681 -2.16 18.36 -14.82
N GLU A 682 -2.66 19.29 -14.01
CA GLU A 682 -4.03 19.81 -14.13
C GLU A 682 -4.18 20.74 -15.35
N LYS A 683 -3.16 21.57 -15.63
CA LYS A 683 -3.13 22.42 -16.83
C LYS A 683 -3.09 21.60 -18.12
N SER A 684 -2.19 20.61 -18.20
CA SER A 684 -2.06 19.77 -19.40
C SER A 684 -3.35 19.01 -19.73
N LYS A 685 -4.05 18.49 -18.70
CA LYS A 685 -5.36 17.83 -18.88
C LYS A 685 -6.43 18.80 -19.39
N SER A 686 -6.42 20.04 -18.91
CA SER A 686 -7.38 21.06 -19.34
C SER A 686 -7.17 21.43 -20.81
N GLU A 687 -5.91 21.55 -21.25
CA GLU A 687 -5.54 21.79 -22.66
C GLU A 687 -5.87 20.59 -23.57
N GLU A 688 -5.66 19.36 -23.11
CA GLU A 688 -5.98 18.14 -23.87
C GLU A 688 -7.50 17.97 -24.05
N VAL A 689 -8.30 18.30 -23.02
CA VAL A 689 -9.77 18.35 -23.12
C VAL A 689 -10.23 19.45 -24.07
N LEU A 690 -9.61 20.64 -24.02
CA LEU A 690 -9.91 21.73 -24.96
C LEU A 690 -9.58 21.35 -26.40
N LYS A 691 -8.45 20.68 -26.65
CA LYS A 691 -8.10 20.16 -27.98
C LYS A 691 -9.09 19.11 -28.46
N LYS A 692 -9.50 18.17 -27.60
CA LYS A 692 -10.47 17.12 -27.95
C LYS A 692 -11.86 17.71 -28.25
N ASN A 693 -12.29 18.71 -27.49
CA ASN A 693 -13.53 19.42 -27.75
C ASN A 693 -13.46 20.25 -29.04
N ARG A 694 -12.30 20.83 -29.37
CA ARG A 694 -12.09 21.56 -30.63
C ARG A 694 -12.15 20.62 -31.84
N PHE A 695 -11.59 19.42 -31.71
CA PHE A 695 -11.65 18.38 -32.74
C PHE A 695 -13.09 17.90 -32.98
N ILE A 696 -13.88 17.68 -31.92
CA ILE A 696 -15.30 17.32 -32.01
C ILE A 696 -16.13 18.44 -32.64
N ILE A 697 -15.83 19.71 -32.31
CA ILE A 697 -16.50 20.86 -32.93
C ILE A 697 -16.14 20.96 -34.41
N GLU A 698 -14.88 20.72 -34.79
CA GLU A 698 -14.43 20.71 -36.18
C GLU A 698 -15.07 19.57 -37.01
N GLU A 699 -15.21 18.37 -36.44
CA GLU A 699 -15.96 17.25 -37.06
C GLU A 699 -17.44 17.61 -37.25
N LEU A 700 -18.11 18.16 -36.22
CA LEU A 700 -19.52 18.56 -36.30
C LEU A 700 -19.76 19.75 -37.24
N THR A 701 -18.79 20.64 -37.43
CA THR A 701 -18.88 21.73 -38.43
C THR A 701 -18.58 21.27 -39.85
N ASN A 702 -17.88 20.15 -40.03
CA ASN A 702 -17.62 19.56 -41.35
C ASN A 702 -18.76 18.64 -41.81
N GLU A 703 -19.48 17.97 -40.90
CA GLU A 703 -20.71 17.21 -41.21
C GLU A 703 -21.93 18.12 -41.50
N GLY A 704 -21.87 19.41 -41.18
CA GLY A 704 -22.91 20.40 -41.51
C GLY A 704 -22.73 21.11 -42.85
N LYS A 705 -21.81 20.64 -43.71
CA LYS A 705 -21.51 21.20 -45.04
C LYS A 705 -21.66 20.21 -46.20
N GLU A 706 -22.17 19.00 -45.95
CA GLU A 706 -22.80 18.13 -46.95
C GLU A 706 -24.32 18.18 -46.78
#